data_AF-A0AA88YPI3-F1
#
_entry.id   AF-A0AA88YPI3-F1
#
_cell.length_a   1.000
_cell.length_b   1.000
_cell.length_c   1.000
_cell.angle_alpha   90.00
_cell.angle_beta   90.00
_cell.angle_gamma   90.00
#
_symmetry.space_group_name_H-M   'P 1'
#
loop_
_entity.id
_entity.type
_entity.pdbx_description
1 polymer ?
#
loop_
_entity_poly.entity_id
_entity_poly.type
_entity_poly.pdbx_seq_one_letter_code
_entity_poly.pdbx_strand_id
1 'polypeptide(L)'
;MSNPGSAKVQGLSHSIISLSSQRKGRLKTQLKAYRDDIQELPDSLADKIGLVASLISHSKSSNTTKGYYSAFMRWKKWATSNQISERQCLPAKAINVAIYLSSLVQNSQTPSPITQAFYGIRWAHSLISEPSPTDSELVRNVFEGAKRKLAHSVHKKEPITPLLLEKIGDIALIGLAVMGQNLILNMNDHGFTVVAFNRTVEKVDKFLANEAKGTKVIGAKSLEDMVSKLKKPRRVMLLVKAGPAVDDFIQKLVPLLEKGDIIIDGGNSEYRDSNRRSRELAEKGLLFVGSGVSGGEDGARYGPSLMPGGAEQAWPHIKDIFQSISAKVGKEPCCDWVGPEGAGHFVKMVHNGIEYGDMQLICEAYNLMKDALGMNQDEMANVLDEWNKGELNSFLIEISRDILKFKDSDGKYLLEKIRDTAGQKGTGKWTAISALEYGVPVSLIAEAVFARCLSSLQEERIQASKQLKGPDTSKYTGDKKAFLNDIKDALYASKIVSYAQGFMLMREAAKEFGWKLNFGGIALMWRGGCIIRSVFLGDIKKAFDKSPDLSNLLLDDFFKNAIHKCQTSWRKVVATAVTLGIPTPAFSTALAFYDGYRSARLPANFIQAQRDYFGAHTYELLDKPGTFIHTNWTGHGGNVSSTTYQA
;
A
#
# COMPACT_ATOMS: atom_id res chain seq x y z
N MET A 1 -81.59 -16.73 0.09
CA MET A 1 -81.01 -16.69 1.44
C MET A 1 -79.51 -16.46 1.34
N SER A 2 -79.05 -15.35 1.91
CA SER A 2 -77.73 -15.09 2.54
C SER A 2 -76.40 -15.51 1.87
N ASN A 3 -75.64 -14.49 1.44
CA ASN A 3 -74.16 -14.37 1.44
C ASN A 3 -73.67 -14.18 2.92
N PRO A 4 -72.40 -14.41 3.38
CA PRO A 4 -71.15 -13.79 2.85
C PRO A 4 -69.74 -14.46 3.11
N GLY A 5 -68.71 -14.03 2.35
CA GLY A 5 -67.26 -13.94 2.70
C GLY A 5 -66.39 -15.22 2.59
N SER A 6 -65.13 -15.25 2.11
CA SER A 6 -64.16 -14.27 1.63
C SER A 6 -62.93 -15.00 1.01
N ALA A 7 -62.48 -14.67 -0.20
CA ALA A 7 -61.05 -14.64 -0.58
C ALA A 7 -60.86 -14.12 -2.02
N LYS A 8 -59.83 -13.28 -2.18
CA LYS A 8 -59.44 -12.47 -3.34
C LYS A 8 -58.62 -13.26 -4.38
N VAL A 9 -58.75 -12.84 -5.65
CA VAL A 9 -57.68 -12.56 -6.64
C VAL A 9 -56.45 -13.49 -6.68
N GLN A 10 -56.31 -14.27 -7.76
CA GLN A 10 -55.06 -14.74 -8.39
C GLN A 10 -55.46 -15.55 -9.64
N GLY A 11 -54.85 -15.47 -10.82
CA GLY A 11 -53.62 -14.81 -11.25
C GLY A 11 -53.22 -15.43 -12.60
N LEU A 12 -53.07 -14.60 -13.62
CA LEU A 12 -52.47 -14.92 -14.92
C LEU A 12 -51.15 -15.69 -14.74
N SER A 13 -51.11 -16.97 -15.11
CA SER A 13 -49.87 -17.77 -15.18
C SER A 13 -49.88 -18.77 -16.34
N HIS A 14 -50.05 -18.26 -17.57
CA HIS A 14 -49.81 -19.04 -18.80
C HIS A 14 -48.93 -18.28 -19.80
N SER A 15 -47.78 -17.77 -19.35
CA SER A 15 -46.90 -16.93 -20.20
C SER A 15 -45.39 -17.19 -20.11
N ILE A 16 -44.97 -18.39 -19.70
CA ILE A 16 -43.53 -18.77 -19.76
C ILE A 16 -43.28 -20.06 -20.57
N ILE A 17 -44.29 -20.90 -20.80
CA ILE A 17 -44.13 -22.17 -21.55
C ILE A 17 -44.26 -21.99 -23.08
N SER A 18 -44.77 -20.87 -23.60
CA SER A 18 -44.93 -20.65 -25.05
C SER A 18 -43.72 -20.03 -25.77
N LEU A 19 -42.70 -19.52 -25.06
CA LEU A 19 -41.54 -18.88 -25.69
C LEU A 19 -40.54 -19.87 -26.27
N SER A 20 -40.47 -21.11 -25.75
CA SER A 20 -39.56 -22.14 -26.27
C SER A 20 -40.09 -22.78 -27.56
N SER A 21 -41.41 -22.94 -27.69
CA SER A 21 -42.06 -23.50 -28.88
C SER A 21 -42.07 -22.50 -30.05
N GLN A 22 -42.35 -21.22 -29.79
CA GLN A 22 -42.26 -20.17 -30.81
C GLN A 22 -40.82 -19.91 -31.28
N ARG A 23 -39.82 -20.04 -30.39
CA ARG A 23 -38.39 -19.95 -30.78
C ARG A 23 -37.95 -21.11 -31.66
N LYS A 24 -38.39 -22.34 -31.40
CA LYS A 24 -38.14 -23.50 -32.27
C LYS A 24 -38.85 -23.36 -33.63
N GLY A 25 -40.06 -22.80 -33.66
CA GLY A 25 -40.78 -22.52 -34.90
C GLY A 25 -40.06 -21.50 -35.79
N ARG A 26 -39.59 -20.40 -35.21
CA ARG A 26 -38.86 -19.34 -35.93
C ARG A 26 -37.51 -19.81 -36.49
N LEU A 27 -36.81 -20.68 -35.76
CA LEU A 27 -35.57 -21.33 -36.21
C LEU A 27 -35.80 -22.21 -37.44
N LYS A 28 -36.87 -23.02 -37.42
CA LYS A 28 -37.29 -23.84 -38.56
C LYS A 28 -37.66 -22.99 -39.77
N THR A 29 -38.36 -21.88 -39.59
CA THR A 29 -38.74 -20.99 -40.70
C THR A 29 -37.56 -20.26 -41.32
N GLN A 30 -36.59 -19.79 -40.51
CA GLN A 30 -35.40 -19.09 -41.01
C GLN A 30 -34.45 -20.00 -41.77
N LEU A 31 -34.22 -21.24 -41.31
CA LEU A 31 -33.39 -22.21 -42.03
C LEU A 31 -34.08 -22.77 -43.29
N LYS A 32 -35.42 -22.80 -43.31
CA LYS A 32 -36.19 -23.25 -44.48
C LYS A 32 -36.04 -22.33 -45.70
N ALA A 33 -35.71 -21.06 -45.49
CA ALA A 33 -35.46 -20.10 -46.57
C ALA A 33 -34.11 -20.33 -47.28
N TYR A 34 -33.18 -21.06 -46.66
CA TYR A 34 -31.85 -21.37 -47.20
C TYR A 34 -31.70 -22.87 -47.46
N ARG A 35 -32.82 -23.58 -47.63
CA ARG A 35 -32.83 -25.04 -47.72
C ARG A 35 -32.01 -25.55 -48.92
N ASP A 36 -32.10 -24.84 -50.03
CA ASP A 36 -31.43 -25.20 -51.27
C ASP A 36 -29.92 -24.90 -51.14
N ASP A 37 -29.54 -23.73 -50.62
CA ASP A 37 -28.14 -23.38 -50.29
C ASP A 37 -27.49 -24.35 -49.30
N ILE A 38 -28.27 -24.91 -48.37
CA ILE A 38 -27.80 -25.90 -47.38
C ILE A 38 -27.54 -27.26 -48.04
N GLN A 39 -28.30 -27.63 -49.06
CA GLN A 39 -28.13 -28.90 -49.78
C GLN A 39 -26.89 -28.90 -50.70
N GLU A 40 -26.38 -27.72 -51.06
CA GLU A 40 -25.18 -27.56 -51.88
C GLU A 40 -23.87 -27.49 -51.05
N LEU A 41 -23.95 -27.60 -49.72
CA LEU A 41 -22.77 -27.56 -48.85
C LEU A 41 -21.99 -28.90 -48.86
N PRO A 42 -20.65 -28.86 -48.88
CA PRO A 42 -19.81 -30.05 -48.66
C PRO A 42 -20.11 -30.74 -47.32
N ASP A 43 -20.08 -32.08 -47.29
CA ASP A 43 -20.36 -32.90 -46.10
C ASP A 43 -19.54 -32.49 -44.86
N SER A 44 -18.33 -31.95 -45.07
CA SER A 44 -17.45 -31.45 -44.01
C SER A 44 -18.00 -30.24 -43.23
N LEU A 45 -19.08 -29.61 -43.71
CA LEU A 45 -19.74 -28.46 -43.09
C LEU A 45 -21.11 -28.80 -42.48
N ALA A 46 -21.62 -30.03 -42.66
CA ALA A 46 -22.93 -30.45 -42.17
C ALA A 46 -23.08 -30.27 -40.64
N ASP A 47 -22.05 -30.62 -39.88
CA ASP A 47 -22.03 -30.49 -38.41
C ASP A 47 -22.04 -29.02 -37.93
N LYS A 48 -21.59 -28.07 -38.77
CA LYS A 48 -21.59 -26.64 -38.44
C LYS A 48 -22.98 -26.01 -38.57
N ILE A 49 -23.90 -26.61 -39.32
CA ILE A 49 -25.30 -26.14 -39.42
C ILE A 49 -26.00 -26.25 -38.05
N GLY A 50 -25.69 -27.32 -37.29
CA GLY A 50 -26.16 -27.48 -35.92
C GLY A 50 -25.68 -26.36 -34.99
N LEU A 51 -24.44 -25.89 -35.18
CA LEU A 51 -23.88 -24.74 -34.44
C LEU A 51 -24.55 -23.41 -34.84
N VAL A 52 -24.82 -23.19 -36.13
CA VAL A 52 -25.55 -22.00 -36.61
C VAL A 52 -26.96 -21.95 -36.01
N ALA A 53 -27.67 -23.08 -36.00
CA ALA A 53 -28.98 -23.20 -35.35
C ALA A 53 -28.90 -22.91 -33.84
N SER A 54 -27.86 -23.39 -33.15
CA SER A 54 -27.60 -23.10 -31.75
C SER A 54 -27.33 -21.61 -31.50
N LEU A 55 -26.48 -20.96 -32.28
CA LEU A 55 -26.15 -19.54 -32.12
C LEU A 55 -27.35 -18.62 -32.39
N ILE A 56 -28.18 -18.95 -33.39
CA ILE A 56 -29.42 -18.20 -33.65
C ILE A 56 -30.37 -18.30 -32.45
N SER A 57 -30.45 -19.47 -31.80
CA SER A 57 -31.27 -19.66 -30.58
C SER A 57 -30.77 -18.87 -29.36
N HIS A 58 -29.50 -18.46 -29.37
CA HIS A 58 -28.83 -17.64 -28.34
C HIS A 58 -28.68 -16.15 -28.74
N SER A 59 -29.22 -15.73 -29.89
CA SER A 59 -28.96 -14.41 -30.49
C SER A 59 -29.33 -13.17 -29.66
N LYS A 60 -30.07 -13.31 -28.54
CA LYS A 60 -30.35 -12.20 -27.60
C LYS A 60 -30.38 -12.68 -26.15
N SER A 61 -29.70 -11.95 -25.26
CA SER A 61 -29.69 -12.23 -23.82
C SER A 61 -31.11 -12.23 -23.21
N SER A 62 -31.30 -12.97 -22.13
CA SER A 62 -32.58 -13.03 -21.40
C SER A 62 -33.01 -11.65 -20.89
N ASN A 63 -32.06 -10.82 -20.45
CA ASN A 63 -32.29 -9.45 -19.99
C ASN A 63 -32.76 -8.54 -21.13
N THR A 64 -32.17 -8.64 -22.32
CA THR A 64 -32.60 -7.89 -23.52
C THR A 64 -34.03 -8.27 -23.92
N THR A 65 -34.36 -9.56 -23.86
CA THR A 65 -35.71 -10.07 -24.17
C THR A 65 -36.75 -9.53 -23.19
N LYS A 66 -36.46 -9.57 -21.88
CA LYS A 66 -37.31 -8.98 -20.83
C LYS A 66 -37.49 -7.47 -21.02
N GLY A 67 -36.42 -6.77 -21.39
CA GLY A 67 -36.46 -5.33 -21.68
C GLY A 67 -37.40 -4.97 -22.83
N TYR A 68 -37.32 -5.69 -23.96
CA TYR A 68 -38.21 -5.47 -25.10
C TYR A 68 -39.66 -5.84 -24.82
N TYR A 69 -39.90 -6.94 -24.10
CA TYR A 69 -41.25 -7.31 -23.67
C TYR A 69 -41.87 -6.21 -22.80
N SER A 70 -41.15 -5.75 -21.78
CA SER A 70 -41.59 -4.65 -20.92
C SER A 70 -41.87 -3.37 -21.71
N ALA A 71 -41.02 -3.04 -22.68
CA ALA A 71 -41.23 -1.87 -23.54
C ALA A 71 -42.47 -2.01 -24.44
N PHE A 72 -42.71 -3.19 -25.01
CA PHE A 72 -43.91 -3.47 -25.79
C PHE A 72 -45.18 -3.43 -24.93
N MET A 73 -45.14 -3.93 -23.69
CA MET A 73 -46.29 -3.86 -22.78
C MET A 73 -46.64 -2.41 -22.40
N ARG A 74 -45.64 -1.52 -22.28
CA ARG A 74 -45.88 -0.08 -22.10
C ARG A 74 -46.57 0.55 -23.32
N TRP A 75 -46.16 0.16 -24.54
CA TRP A 75 -46.84 0.54 -25.77
C TRP A 75 -48.30 0.06 -25.77
N LYS A 76 -48.54 -1.23 -25.50
CA LYS A 76 -49.89 -1.81 -25.47
C LYS A 76 -50.79 -1.10 -24.47
N LYS A 77 -50.28 -0.86 -23.25
CA LYS A 77 -51.00 -0.11 -22.21
C LYS A 77 -51.35 1.30 -22.69
N TRP A 78 -50.36 2.03 -23.22
CA TRP A 78 -50.59 3.37 -23.76
C TRP A 78 -51.64 3.38 -24.88
N ALA A 79 -51.57 2.41 -25.81
CA ALA A 79 -52.50 2.32 -26.92
C ALA A 79 -53.94 2.07 -26.43
N THR A 80 -54.14 1.11 -25.52
CA THR A 80 -55.46 0.81 -24.94
C THR A 80 -56.02 1.98 -24.12
N SER A 81 -55.17 2.72 -23.40
CA SER A 81 -55.57 3.92 -22.67
C SER A 81 -55.97 5.09 -23.59
N ASN A 82 -55.55 5.06 -24.85
CA ASN A 82 -55.93 6.04 -25.88
C ASN A 82 -56.98 5.47 -26.87
N GLN A 83 -57.81 4.53 -26.42
CA GLN A 83 -58.94 3.95 -27.18
C GLN A 83 -58.53 3.19 -28.47
N ILE A 84 -57.25 2.84 -28.63
CA ILE A 84 -56.82 1.95 -29.71
C ILE A 84 -57.19 0.52 -29.31
N SER A 85 -57.94 -0.17 -30.18
CA SER A 85 -58.36 -1.55 -29.94
C SER A 85 -57.15 -2.46 -29.69
N GLU A 86 -57.29 -3.41 -28.77
CA GLU A 86 -56.23 -4.38 -28.46
C GLU A 86 -55.76 -5.17 -29.69
N ARG A 87 -56.69 -5.43 -30.63
CA ARG A 87 -56.40 -6.06 -31.94
C ARG A 87 -55.54 -5.20 -32.87
N GLN A 88 -55.44 -3.90 -32.62
CA GLN A 88 -54.64 -2.94 -33.38
C GLN A 88 -53.29 -2.62 -32.70
N CYS A 89 -52.98 -3.27 -31.57
CA CYS A 89 -51.70 -3.10 -30.87
C CYS A 89 -50.60 -4.00 -31.45
N LEU A 90 -50.97 -5.08 -32.17
CA LEU A 90 -50.09 -6.02 -32.84
C LEU A 90 -50.89 -6.82 -33.92
N PRO A 91 -50.69 -6.56 -35.22
CA PRO A 91 -49.77 -5.57 -35.79
C PRO A 91 -50.24 -4.14 -35.52
N ALA A 92 -49.30 -3.30 -35.09
CA ALA A 92 -49.53 -1.89 -34.83
C ALA A 92 -49.46 -1.06 -36.11
N LYS A 93 -50.36 -0.09 -36.24
CA LYS A 93 -50.32 0.90 -37.33
C LYS A 93 -49.17 1.89 -37.11
N ALA A 94 -48.43 2.22 -38.16
CA ALA A 94 -47.30 3.16 -38.13
C ALA A 94 -47.64 4.51 -37.49
N ILE A 95 -48.80 5.08 -37.82
CA ILE A 95 -49.25 6.36 -37.27
C ILE A 95 -49.42 6.32 -35.74
N ASN A 96 -49.96 5.24 -35.19
CA ASN A 96 -50.15 5.10 -33.76
C ASN A 96 -48.79 5.01 -33.03
N VAL A 97 -47.82 4.29 -33.63
CA VAL A 97 -46.46 4.19 -33.09
C VAL A 97 -45.75 5.54 -33.12
N ALA A 98 -45.88 6.30 -34.22
CA ALA A 98 -45.31 7.64 -34.33
C ALA A 98 -45.87 8.59 -33.25
N ILE A 99 -47.19 8.56 -33.00
CA ILE A 99 -47.83 9.35 -31.94
C ILE A 99 -47.29 8.93 -30.56
N TYR A 100 -47.15 7.63 -30.30
CA TYR A 100 -46.59 7.17 -29.03
C TYR A 100 -45.15 7.62 -28.80
N LEU A 101 -44.27 7.45 -29.79
CA LEU A 101 -42.90 7.93 -29.68
C LEU A 101 -42.85 9.44 -29.43
N SER A 102 -43.75 10.21 -30.04
CA SER A 102 -43.89 11.64 -29.82
C SER A 102 -44.36 11.98 -28.41
N SER A 103 -45.30 11.21 -27.84
CA SER A 103 -45.77 11.37 -26.46
C SER A 103 -44.69 11.05 -25.42
N LEU A 104 -43.78 10.12 -25.73
CA LEU A 104 -42.65 9.81 -24.86
C LEU A 104 -41.65 10.97 -24.81
N VAL A 105 -41.49 11.74 -25.91
CA VAL A 105 -40.61 12.91 -25.94
C VAL A 105 -41.08 14.00 -24.97
N GLN A 106 -42.39 14.18 -24.80
CA GLN A 106 -42.94 15.16 -23.85
C GLN A 106 -42.63 14.81 -22.39
N ASN A 107 -42.41 13.52 -22.09
CA ASN A 107 -42.31 13.01 -20.72
C ASN A 107 -40.94 12.40 -20.39
N SER A 108 -39.94 12.55 -21.26
CA SER A 108 -38.61 11.97 -21.10
C SER A 108 -37.52 13.05 -21.15
N GLN A 109 -36.53 12.92 -20.27
CA GLN A 109 -35.32 13.76 -20.27
C GLN A 109 -34.16 13.17 -21.07
N THR A 110 -34.26 11.90 -21.51
CA THR A 110 -33.20 11.21 -22.26
C THR A 110 -33.77 10.42 -23.45
N PRO A 111 -32.96 10.08 -24.47
CA PRO A 111 -33.40 9.26 -25.61
C PRO A 111 -33.72 7.79 -25.30
N SER A 112 -33.38 7.30 -24.09
CA SER A 112 -33.44 5.87 -23.73
C SER A 112 -34.87 5.28 -23.78
N PRO A 113 -35.91 5.92 -23.21
CA PRO A 113 -37.27 5.38 -23.26
C PRO A 113 -37.83 5.24 -24.69
N ILE A 114 -37.49 6.18 -25.57
CA ILE A 114 -37.89 6.19 -26.98
C ILE A 114 -37.19 5.05 -27.73
N THR A 115 -35.90 4.86 -27.47
CA THR A 115 -35.10 3.76 -28.04
C THR A 115 -35.65 2.39 -27.61
N GLN A 116 -35.99 2.23 -26.34
CA GLN A 116 -36.59 1.00 -25.84
C GLN A 116 -37.97 0.73 -26.46
N ALA A 117 -38.82 1.75 -26.59
CA ALA A 117 -40.13 1.63 -27.22
C ALA A 117 -40.02 1.19 -28.69
N PHE A 118 -39.17 1.86 -29.46
CA PHE A 118 -38.92 1.55 -30.87
C PHE A 118 -38.50 0.09 -31.06
N TYR A 119 -37.47 -0.36 -30.33
CA TYR A 119 -36.98 -1.74 -30.47
C TYR A 119 -37.91 -2.78 -29.84
N GLY A 120 -38.66 -2.43 -28.79
CA GLY A 120 -39.67 -3.31 -28.19
C GLY A 120 -40.82 -3.62 -29.16
N ILE A 121 -41.32 -2.58 -29.86
CA ILE A 121 -42.36 -2.73 -30.89
C ILE A 121 -41.83 -3.53 -32.09
N ARG A 122 -40.61 -3.20 -32.56
CA ARG A 122 -39.95 -3.96 -33.65
C ARG A 122 -39.78 -5.43 -33.29
N TRP A 123 -39.36 -5.71 -32.06
CA TRP A 123 -39.19 -7.06 -31.57
C TRP A 123 -40.52 -7.84 -31.53
N ALA A 124 -41.59 -7.24 -31.04
CA ALA A 124 -42.92 -7.87 -30.97
C ALA A 124 -43.47 -8.24 -32.36
N HIS A 125 -43.33 -7.36 -33.37
CA HIS A 125 -43.74 -7.66 -34.75
C HIS A 125 -42.93 -8.80 -35.35
N SER A 126 -41.63 -8.83 -35.03
CA SER A 126 -40.76 -9.90 -35.45
C SER A 126 -41.15 -11.28 -34.90
N LEU A 127 -41.85 -11.35 -33.75
CA LEU A 127 -42.32 -12.62 -33.18
C LEU A 127 -43.51 -13.21 -33.93
N ILE A 128 -44.31 -12.38 -34.58
CA ILE A 128 -45.49 -12.79 -35.35
C ILE A 128 -45.23 -12.80 -36.87
N SER A 129 -43.99 -12.51 -37.28
CA SER A 129 -43.57 -12.44 -38.70
C SER A 129 -44.33 -11.42 -39.54
N GLU A 130 -44.88 -10.37 -38.92
CA GLU A 130 -45.51 -9.24 -39.60
C GLU A 130 -44.49 -8.11 -39.83
N PRO A 131 -44.65 -7.29 -40.89
CA PRO A 131 -43.85 -6.10 -41.10
C PRO A 131 -43.88 -5.18 -39.88
N SER A 132 -42.73 -4.67 -39.47
CA SER A 132 -42.67 -3.77 -38.32
C SER A 132 -43.09 -2.36 -38.73
N PRO A 133 -43.99 -1.69 -37.99
CA PRO A 133 -44.31 -0.28 -38.23
C PRO A 133 -43.08 0.64 -38.12
N THR A 134 -42.04 0.19 -37.41
CA THR A 134 -40.75 0.89 -37.31
C THR A 134 -39.97 0.95 -38.62
N ASP A 135 -40.36 0.18 -39.63
CA ASP A 135 -39.76 0.25 -40.95
C ASP A 135 -40.41 1.31 -41.85
N SER A 136 -41.56 1.87 -41.44
CA SER A 136 -42.16 3.02 -42.13
C SER A 136 -41.29 4.27 -41.98
N GLU A 137 -41.23 5.08 -43.04
CA GLU A 137 -40.49 6.34 -43.07
C GLU A 137 -40.99 7.31 -41.99
N LEU A 138 -42.31 7.36 -41.76
CA LEU A 138 -42.94 8.15 -40.70
C LEU A 138 -42.35 7.84 -39.32
N VAL A 139 -42.31 6.57 -38.93
CA VAL A 139 -41.83 6.17 -37.59
C VAL A 139 -40.33 6.37 -37.46
N ARG A 140 -39.55 6.15 -38.53
CA ARG A 140 -38.10 6.43 -38.54
C ARG A 140 -37.79 7.91 -38.40
N ASN A 141 -38.50 8.78 -39.12
CA ASN A 141 -38.30 10.22 -39.04
C ASN A 141 -38.68 10.77 -37.66
N VAL A 142 -39.80 10.30 -37.09
CA VAL A 142 -40.19 10.66 -35.71
C VAL A 142 -39.17 10.14 -34.69
N PHE A 143 -38.66 8.92 -34.86
CA PHE A 143 -37.66 8.34 -33.98
C PHE A 143 -36.35 9.13 -33.98
N GLU A 144 -35.81 9.45 -35.17
CA GLU A 144 -34.58 10.23 -35.28
C GLU A 144 -34.78 11.68 -34.85
N GLY A 145 -35.93 12.29 -35.14
CA GLY A 145 -36.30 13.62 -34.61
C GLY A 145 -36.40 13.64 -33.09
N ALA A 146 -37.02 12.63 -32.48
CA ALA A 146 -37.11 12.45 -31.03
C ALA A 146 -35.74 12.30 -30.38
N LYS A 147 -34.85 11.48 -30.97
CA LYS A 147 -33.47 11.32 -30.50
C LYS A 147 -32.70 12.64 -30.56
N ARG A 148 -32.78 13.38 -31.67
CA ARG A 148 -32.09 14.67 -31.82
C ARG A 148 -32.59 15.70 -30.82
N LYS A 149 -33.91 15.80 -30.62
CA LYS A 149 -34.53 16.73 -29.67
C LYS A 149 -34.11 16.46 -28.22
N LEU A 150 -33.95 15.18 -27.85
CA LEU A 150 -33.57 14.77 -26.49
C LEU A 150 -32.06 14.57 -26.30
N ALA A 151 -31.26 14.67 -27.36
CA ALA A 151 -29.80 14.61 -27.30
C ALA A 151 -29.17 15.91 -26.78
N HIS A 152 -29.96 16.92 -26.43
CA HIS A 152 -29.47 18.17 -25.85
C HIS A 152 -29.66 18.23 -24.33
N SER A 153 -28.68 17.68 -23.62
CA SER A 153 -28.23 18.19 -22.33
C SER A 153 -26.70 18.10 -22.22
N VAL A 154 -26.06 19.28 -22.23
CA VAL A 154 -24.89 19.68 -21.44
C VAL A 154 -23.82 18.60 -21.18
N HIS A 155 -22.92 18.44 -22.15
CA HIS A 155 -21.46 18.53 -21.99
C HIS A 155 -20.84 18.27 -23.36
N LYS A 156 -20.78 19.31 -24.20
CA LYS A 156 -19.75 19.34 -25.24
C LYS A 156 -18.42 19.23 -24.47
N LYS A 157 -17.64 18.16 -24.69
CA LYS A 157 -16.22 18.22 -24.38
C LYS A 157 -15.69 19.44 -25.13
N GLU A 158 -15.22 20.43 -24.39
CA GLU A 158 -14.53 21.55 -24.99
C GLU A 158 -13.40 20.99 -25.87
N PRO A 159 -13.12 21.59 -27.03
CA PRO A 159 -11.91 21.28 -27.77
C PRO A 159 -10.74 21.40 -26.80
N ILE A 160 -9.82 20.43 -26.78
CA ILE A 160 -8.60 20.52 -25.96
C ILE A 160 -7.84 21.76 -26.45
N THR A 161 -7.99 22.87 -25.74
CA THR A 161 -7.20 24.07 -25.98
C THR A 161 -5.84 23.91 -25.27
N PRO A 162 -4.79 24.62 -25.71
CA PRO A 162 -3.54 24.70 -24.95
C PRO A 162 -3.76 25.09 -23.48
N LEU A 163 -4.74 25.96 -23.22
CA LEU A 163 -5.17 26.36 -21.87
C LEU A 163 -5.84 25.22 -21.05
N LEU A 164 -6.49 24.26 -21.73
CA LEU A 164 -7.05 23.05 -21.12
C LEU A 164 -5.96 22.02 -20.83
N LEU A 165 -4.91 21.93 -21.67
CA LEU A 165 -3.72 21.11 -21.40
C LEU A 165 -2.93 21.62 -20.19
N GLU A 166 -2.89 22.94 -19.97
CA GLU A 166 -2.32 23.55 -18.75
C GLU A 166 -3.11 23.25 -17.48
N LYS A 167 -4.37 22.81 -17.60
CA LYS A 167 -5.26 22.48 -16.46
C LYS A 167 -5.34 20.99 -16.13
N ILE A 168 -4.53 20.15 -16.77
CA ILE A 168 -4.50 18.70 -16.52
C ILE A 168 -3.19 18.34 -15.80
N GLY A 169 -3.32 17.84 -14.57
CA GLY A 169 -2.21 17.36 -13.76
C GLY A 169 -1.72 15.97 -14.13
N ASP A 170 -0.42 15.78 -13.97
CA ASP A 170 0.26 14.50 -14.08
C ASP A 170 -0.13 13.57 -12.93
N ILE A 171 -0.29 14.10 -11.72
CA ILE A 171 -0.59 13.35 -10.51
C ILE A 171 -1.44 14.20 -9.56
N ALA A 172 -2.32 13.57 -8.78
CA ALA A 172 -2.98 14.20 -7.65
C ALA A 172 -2.31 13.79 -6.34
N LEU A 173 -2.28 14.70 -5.37
CA LEU A 173 -1.91 14.38 -3.99
C LEU A 173 -3.03 14.82 -3.03
N ILE A 174 -3.51 13.86 -2.25
CA ILE A 174 -4.52 14.04 -1.19
C ILE A 174 -3.82 14.09 0.16
N GLY A 175 -3.91 15.24 0.84
CA GLY A 175 -3.37 15.43 2.19
C GLY A 175 -2.30 16.52 2.25
N LEU A 176 -2.70 17.72 2.70
CA LEU A 176 -1.84 18.92 2.71
C LEU A 176 -1.26 19.22 4.09
N ALA A 177 -0.72 18.20 4.75
CA ALA A 177 0.20 18.40 5.88
C ALA A 177 1.60 18.81 5.35
N VAL A 178 2.54 19.09 6.27
CA VAL A 178 3.92 19.51 5.93
C VAL A 178 4.56 18.59 4.89
N MET A 179 4.47 17.27 5.06
CA MET A 179 5.02 16.31 4.09
C MET A 179 4.37 16.41 2.70
N GLY A 180 3.05 16.62 2.65
CA GLY A 180 2.30 16.62 1.38
C GLY A 180 2.53 17.89 0.59
N GLN A 181 2.56 19.04 1.26
CA GLN A 181 2.87 20.33 0.63
C GLN A 181 4.27 20.32 0.02
N ASN A 182 5.28 19.88 0.80
CA ASN A 182 6.66 19.84 0.33
C ASN A 182 6.85 18.84 -0.82
N LEU A 183 6.18 17.69 -0.80
CA LEU A 183 6.26 16.72 -1.89
C LEU A 183 5.59 17.24 -3.18
N ILE A 184 4.47 17.97 -3.07
CA ILE A 184 3.84 18.65 -4.21
C ILE A 184 4.80 19.68 -4.82
N LEU A 185 5.42 20.52 -3.98
CA LEU A 185 6.38 21.53 -4.46
C LEU A 185 7.61 20.88 -5.11
N ASN A 186 8.10 19.79 -4.55
CA ASN A 186 9.18 19.00 -5.15
C ASN A 186 8.80 18.48 -6.54
N MET A 187 7.61 17.87 -6.69
CA MET A 187 7.10 17.43 -7.99
C MET A 187 6.96 18.59 -8.98
N ASN A 188 6.45 19.75 -8.53
CA ASN A 188 6.32 20.94 -9.36
C ASN A 188 7.68 21.45 -9.87
N ASP A 189 8.69 21.50 -9.01
CA ASP A 189 10.04 21.96 -9.37
C ASP A 189 10.72 21.04 -10.40
N HIS A 190 10.34 19.76 -10.40
CA HIS A 190 10.77 18.78 -11.39
C HIS A 190 9.88 18.74 -12.64
N GLY A 191 9.01 19.75 -12.81
CA GLY A 191 8.26 19.97 -14.05
C GLY A 191 6.91 19.25 -14.14
N PHE A 192 6.45 18.60 -13.07
CA PHE A 192 5.15 17.93 -13.05
C PHE A 192 4.04 18.87 -12.59
N THR A 193 2.90 18.86 -13.28
CA THR A 193 1.70 19.57 -12.84
C THR A 193 0.97 18.71 -11.81
N VAL A 194 0.82 19.20 -10.58
CA VAL A 194 0.21 18.42 -9.48
C VAL A 194 -1.16 18.97 -9.11
N VAL A 195 -2.15 18.09 -8.96
CA VAL A 195 -3.48 18.45 -8.45
C VAL A 195 -3.51 18.26 -6.93
N ALA A 196 -3.52 19.37 -6.19
CA ALA A 196 -3.60 19.39 -4.74
C ALA A 196 -5.06 19.23 -4.28
N PHE A 197 -5.29 18.27 -3.37
CA PHE A 197 -6.59 18.10 -2.71
C PHE A 197 -6.44 17.82 -1.22
N ASN A 198 -7.44 18.24 -0.44
CA ASN A 198 -7.52 17.94 0.97
C ASN A 198 -8.99 17.89 1.41
N ARG A 199 -9.31 17.07 2.43
CA ARG A 199 -10.67 16.96 2.98
C ARG A 199 -11.24 18.32 3.43
N THR A 200 -10.41 19.15 4.02
CA THR A 200 -10.71 20.54 4.39
C THR A 200 -10.22 21.43 3.24
N VAL A 201 -11.15 21.94 2.43
CA VAL A 201 -10.86 22.65 1.18
C VAL A 201 -10.10 23.95 1.43
N GLU A 202 -10.31 24.60 2.57
CA GLU A 202 -9.60 25.83 2.96
C GLU A 202 -8.08 25.62 3.05
N LYS A 203 -7.60 24.38 3.30
CA LYS A 203 -6.17 24.08 3.25
C LYS A 203 -5.61 24.13 1.82
N VAL A 204 -6.42 23.78 0.83
CA VAL A 204 -6.05 23.89 -0.59
C VAL A 204 -5.91 25.36 -0.96
N ASP A 205 -6.90 26.18 -0.61
CA ASP A 205 -6.87 27.62 -0.89
C ASP A 205 -5.68 28.31 -0.23
N LYS A 206 -5.40 28.00 1.04
CA LYS A 206 -4.22 28.53 1.77
C LYS A 206 -2.91 28.12 1.11
N PHE A 207 -2.75 26.86 0.73
CA PHE A 207 -1.52 26.38 0.10
C PHE A 207 -1.27 27.06 -1.24
N LEU A 208 -2.31 27.21 -2.08
CA LEU A 208 -2.20 27.90 -3.38
C LEU A 208 -1.95 29.40 -3.25
N ALA A 209 -2.48 30.04 -2.21
CA ALA A 209 -2.28 31.46 -1.96
C ALA A 209 -0.89 31.78 -1.38
N ASN A 210 -0.22 30.80 -0.78
CA ASN A 210 1.07 30.97 -0.10
C ASN A 210 2.17 30.13 -0.77
N GLU A 211 2.47 28.94 -0.25
CA GLU A 211 3.66 28.17 -0.61
C GLU A 211 3.68 27.74 -2.09
N ALA A 212 2.50 27.47 -2.68
CA ALA A 212 2.36 27.12 -4.09
C ALA A 212 2.03 28.32 -5.01
N LYS A 213 2.09 29.55 -4.50
CA LYS A 213 1.81 30.75 -5.31
C LYS A 213 2.85 30.89 -6.43
N GLY A 214 2.37 31.04 -7.67
CA GLY A 214 3.24 31.17 -8.86
C GLY A 214 3.80 29.85 -9.38
N THR A 215 3.36 28.71 -8.83
CA THR A 215 3.71 27.38 -9.33
C THR A 215 2.68 26.88 -10.36
N LYS A 216 2.89 25.67 -10.92
CA LYS A 216 1.94 24.98 -11.80
C LYS A 216 0.94 24.10 -11.03
N VAL A 217 0.93 24.17 -9.69
CA VAL A 217 0.04 23.37 -8.85
C VAL A 217 -1.41 23.83 -9.02
N ILE A 218 -2.33 22.87 -9.17
CA ILE A 218 -3.75 23.12 -9.38
C ILE A 218 -4.53 22.65 -8.15
N GLY A 219 -5.46 23.46 -7.64
CA GLY A 219 -6.38 23.04 -6.58
C GLY A 219 -7.61 22.30 -7.09
N ALA A 220 -8.09 21.35 -6.31
CA ALA A 220 -9.41 20.73 -6.49
C ALA A 220 -10.36 21.03 -5.32
N LYS A 221 -11.65 21.17 -5.61
CA LYS A 221 -12.71 21.45 -4.61
C LYS A 221 -13.50 20.22 -4.18
N SER A 222 -13.46 19.14 -4.97
CA SER A 222 -14.04 17.84 -4.64
C SER A 222 -13.18 16.71 -5.22
N LEU A 223 -13.49 15.45 -4.87
CA LEU A 223 -12.79 14.29 -5.44
C LEU A 223 -13.10 14.14 -6.93
N GLU A 224 -14.32 14.42 -7.37
CA GLU A 224 -14.74 14.40 -8.76
C GLU A 224 -14.00 15.47 -9.57
N ASP A 225 -13.91 16.69 -9.03
CA ASP A 225 -13.14 17.78 -9.62
C ASP A 225 -11.65 17.39 -9.75
N MET A 226 -11.06 16.83 -8.69
CA MET A 226 -9.68 16.34 -8.70
C MET A 226 -9.46 15.28 -9.79
N VAL A 227 -10.30 14.24 -9.85
CA VAL A 227 -10.20 13.14 -10.81
C VAL A 227 -10.39 13.63 -12.26
N SER A 228 -11.24 14.64 -12.47
CA SER A 228 -11.47 15.24 -13.80
C SER A 228 -10.25 15.98 -14.34
N LYS A 229 -9.34 16.43 -13.46
CA LYS A 229 -8.13 17.19 -13.77
C LYS A 229 -6.90 16.31 -14.00
N LEU A 230 -7.02 14.98 -14.09
CA LEU A 230 -5.87 14.08 -14.20
C LEU A 230 -5.70 13.48 -15.60
N LYS A 231 -4.44 13.36 -16.04
CA LYS A 231 -4.06 12.54 -17.20
C LYS A 231 -4.39 11.06 -16.93
N LYS A 232 -4.72 10.31 -17.98
CA LYS A 232 -4.89 8.84 -17.91
C LYS A 232 -3.57 8.10 -18.20
N PRO A 233 -3.27 6.96 -17.56
CA PRO A 233 -3.97 6.43 -16.38
C PRO A 233 -3.82 7.40 -15.21
N ARG A 234 -4.91 7.61 -14.46
CA ARG A 234 -4.94 8.58 -13.36
C ARG A 234 -4.04 8.10 -12.25
N ARG A 235 -3.25 9.02 -11.69
CA ARG A 235 -2.33 8.76 -10.57
C ARG A 235 -2.80 9.56 -9.38
N VAL A 236 -3.23 8.89 -8.31
CA VAL A 236 -3.72 9.53 -7.10
C VAL A 236 -2.90 9.07 -5.91
N MET A 237 -2.09 9.98 -5.34
CA MET A 237 -1.29 9.74 -4.15
C MET A 237 -2.03 10.18 -2.89
N LEU A 238 -2.09 9.30 -1.90
CA LEU A 238 -2.65 9.54 -0.58
C LEU A 238 -1.49 9.78 0.39
N LEU A 239 -1.48 10.95 1.04
CA LEU A 239 -0.55 11.27 2.11
C LEU A 239 -1.31 11.74 3.34
N VAL A 240 -2.17 10.83 3.82
CA VAL A 240 -3.09 11.03 4.94
C VAL A 240 -2.67 10.18 6.14
N LYS A 241 -3.38 10.32 7.26
CA LYS A 241 -3.14 9.48 8.44
C LYS A 241 -3.35 8.00 8.06
N ALA A 242 -2.40 7.14 8.39
CA ALA A 242 -2.50 5.70 8.19
C ALA A 242 -3.70 5.09 8.92
N GLY A 243 -4.17 3.93 8.43
CA GLY A 243 -5.35 3.23 8.95
C GLY A 243 -6.65 3.65 8.25
N PRO A 244 -7.77 3.79 8.99
CA PRO A 244 -9.12 3.96 8.40
C PRO A 244 -9.24 5.13 7.42
N ALA A 245 -8.50 6.22 7.62
CA ALA A 245 -8.58 7.37 6.73
C ALA A 245 -8.08 7.07 5.31
N VAL A 246 -7.16 6.12 5.13
CA VAL A 246 -6.73 5.66 3.80
C VAL A 246 -7.85 4.88 3.13
N ASP A 247 -8.46 3.93 3.86
CA ASP A 247 -9.54 3.09 3.35
C ASP A 247 -10.78 3.92 2.98
N ASP A 248 -11.13 4.94 3.78
CA ASP A 248 -12.22 5.89 3.49
C ASP A 248 -12.00 6.63 2.16
N PHE A 249 -10.76 7.04 1.87
CA PHE A 249 -10.43 7.70 0.60
C PHE A 249 -10.46 6.72 -0.57
N ILE A 250 -9.91 5.52 -0.39
CA ILE A 250 -9.97 4.47 -1.41
C ILE A 250 -11.42 4.17 -1.79
N GLN A 251 -12.31 3.98 -0.81
CA GLN A 251 -13.73 3.69 -1.06
C GLN A 251 -14.42 4.79 -1.88
N LYS A 252 -14.08 6.07 -1.64
CA LYS A 252 -14.63 7.21 -2.39
C LYS A 252 -14.01 7.39 -3.76
N LEU A 253 -12.75 7.00 -3.94
CA LEU A 253 -12.04 7.11 -5.22
C LEU A 253 -12.45 6.02 -6.21
N VAL A 254 -12.62 4.78 -5.75
CA VAL A 254 -12.98 3.63 -6.59
C VAL A 254 -14.12 3.90 -7.59
N PRO A 255 -15.28 4.49 -7.22
CA PRO A 255 -16.35 4.76 -8.19
C PRO A 255 -16.04 5.86 -9.21
N LEU A 256 -14.98 6.64 -9.00
CA LEU A 256 -14.56 7.75 -9.87
C LEU A 256 -13.42 7.35 -10.82
N LEU A 257 -12.75 6.22 -10.55
CA LEU A 257 -11.62 5.73 -11.32
C LEU A 257 -12.04 4.68 -12.35
N GLU A 258 -11.21 4.49 -13.37
CA GLU A 258 -11.39 3.51 -14.44
C GLU A 258 -10.31 2.43 -14.37
N LYS A 259 -10.53 1.28 -15.03
CA LYS A 259 -9.54 0.20 -15.07
C LYS A 259 -8.18 0.70 -15.57
N GLY A 260 -7.12 0.33 -14.86
CA GLY A 260 -5.74 0.76 -15.10
C GLY A 260 -5.33 2.04 -14.36
N ASP A 261 -6.26 2.77 -13.73
CA ASP A 261 -5.91 3.89 -12.86
C ASP A 261 -5.19 3.42 -11.58
N ILE A 262 -4.39 4.32 -11.01
CA ILE A 262 -3.38 4.02 -9.99
C ILE A 262 -3.68 4.80 -8.70
N ILE A 263 -3.81 4.06 -7.59
CA ILE A 263 -3.83 4.62 -6.24
C ILE A 263 -2.47 4.34 -5.59
N ILE A 264 -1.85 5.39 -5.07
CA ILE A 264 -0.56 5.32 -4.37
C ILE A 264 -0.82 5.70 -2.91
N ASP A 265 -0.58 4.81 -1.97
CA ASP A 265 -0.53 5.15 -0.55
C ASP A 265 0.91 5.51 -0.19
N GLY A 266 1.16 6.80 0.08
CA GLY A 266 2.47 7.31 0.50
C GLY A 266 2.63 7.41 2.01
N GLY A 267 1.62 7.01 2.78
CA GLY A 267 1.61 7.09 4.23
C GLY A 267 2.58 6.12 4.89
N ASN A 268 2.65 6.18 6.23
CA ASN A 268 3.28 5.11 7.02
C ASN A 268 2.24 4.03 7.34
N SER A 269 1.65 3.45 6.29
CA SER A 269 0.62 2.41 6.43
C SER A 269 1.24 1.07 6.82
N GLU A 270 0.42 0.21 7.44
CA GLU A 270 0.85 -1.14 7.74
C GLU A 270 1.01 -1.96 6.44
N TYR A 271 2.05 -2.78 6.33
CA TYR A 271 2.29 -3.60 5.14
C TYR A 271 1.17 -4.63 4.94
N ARG A 272 0.55 -5.16 6.00
CA ARG A 272 -0.60 -6.08 5.87
C ARG A 272 -1.85 -5.41 5.30
N ASP A 273 -2.11 -4.16 5.70
CA ASP A 273 -3.16 -3.35 5.07
C ASP A 273 -2.86 -3.12 3.60
N SER A 274 -1.59 -2.97 3.24
CA SER A 274 -1.16 -2.76 1.85
C SER A 274 -1.31 -4.03 1.01
N ASN A 275 -1.01 -5.21 1.58
CA ASN A 275 -1.31 -6.50 0.95
C ASN A 275 -2.81 -6.64 0.67
N ARG A 276 -3.66 -6.35 1.68
CA ARG A 276 -5.12 -6.37 1.54
C ARG A 276 -5.58 -5.42 0.43
N ARG A 277 -5.20 -4.14 0.51
CA ARG A 277 -5.58 -3.10 -0.47
C ARG A 277 -5.13 -3.45 -1.88
N SER A 278 -3.93 -4.01 -2.03
CA SER A 278 -3.40 -4.43 -3.32
C SER A 278 -4.29 -5.47 -3.99
N ARG A 279 -4.71 -6.51 -3.24
CA ARG A 279 -5.61 -7.57 -3.74
C ARG A 279 -7.02 -7.05 -4.04
N GLU A 280 -7.61 -6.30 -3.11
CA GLU A 280 -8.98 -5.77 -3.25
C GLU A 280 -9.15 -4.76 -4.41
N LEU A 281 -8.08 -4.03 -4.76
CA LEU A 281 -8.09 -3.09 -5.88
C LEU A 281 -7.80 -3.78 -7.20
N ALA A 282 -6.96 -4.82 -7.21
CA ALA A 282 -6.72 -5.64 -8.39
C ALA A 282 -8.00 -6.31 -8.91
N GLU A 283 -8.87 -6.80 -8.03
CA GLU A 283 -10.20 -7.36 -8.39
C GLU A 283 -11.10 -6.36 -9.13
N LYS A 284 -10.91 -5.06 -8.87
CA LYS A 284 -11.65 -3.96 -9.51
C LYS A 284 -10.94 -3.45 -10.77
N GLY A 285 -9.80 -4.04 -11.14
CA GLY A 285 -8.96 -3.63 -12.25
C GLY A 285 -8.20 -2.32 -12.00
N LEU A 286 -8.01 -1.93 -10.74
CA LEU A 286 -7.21 -0.78 -10.33
C LEU A 286 -5.82 -1.23 -9.86
N LEU A 287 -4.83 -0.38 -10.07
CA LEU A 287 -3.45 -0.65 -9.65
C LEU A 287 -3.18 0.06 -8.32
N PHE A 288 -2.61 -0.66 -7.35
CA PHE A 288 -2.27 -0.11 -6.05
C PHE A 288 -0.77 -0.15 -5.82
N VAL A 289 -0.22 0.94 -5.28
CA VAL A 289 1.18 1.03 -4.85
C VAL A 289 1.23 1.54 -3.41
N GLY A 290 1.76 0.73 -2.50
CA GLY A 290 2.19 1.18 -1.17
C GLY A 290 3.63 1.65 -1.23
N SER A 291 3.87 2.94 -0.99
CA SER A 291 5.18 3.56 -1.12
C SER A 291 5.63 4.23 0.16
N GLY A 292 6.70 3.71 0.75
CA GLY A 292 7.37 4.40 1.84
C GLY A 292 7.98 5.74 1.39
N VAL A 293 7.73 6.81 2.14
CA VAL A 293 8.37 8.13 1.93
C VAL A 293 9.21 8.50 3.16
N SER A 294 10.52 8.68 3.02
CA SER A 294 11.43 9.03 4.13
C SER A 294 12.25 10.28 3.81
N GLY A 295 12.59 11.06 4.85
CA GLY A 295 13.41 12.28 4.74
C GLY A 295 12.96 13.48 5.56
N GLY A 296 11.81 13.38 6.22
CA GLY A 296 11.24 14.51 6.95
C GLY A 296 10.79 15.63 6.02
N GLU A 297 10.59 16.82 6.60
CA GLU A 297 10.13 18.00 5.87
C GLU A 297 11.10 18.40 4.75
N ASP A 298 12.37 18.56 5.10
CA ASP A 298 13.43 18.97 4.18
C ASP A 298 13.67 17.94 3.06
N GLY A 299 13.70 16.66 3.44
CA GLY A 299 13.79 15.56 2.48
C GLY A 299 12.60 15.54 1.52
N ALA A 300 11.37 15.72 2.00
CA ALA A 300 10.20 15.79 1.10
C ALA A 300 10.32 16.92 0.07
N ARG A 301 10.89 18.06 0.46
CA ARG A 301 11.00 19.26 -0.39
C ARG A 301 12.05 19.14 -1.48
N TYR A 302 13.20 18.54 -1.17
CA TYR A 302 14.38 18.57 -2.06
C TYR A 302 14.80 17.20 -2.59
N GLY A 303 14.35 16.11 -1.97
CA GLY A 303 14.71 14.76 -2.39
C GLY A 303 14.47 13.73 -1.30
N PRO A 304 13.30 13.07 -1.23
CA PRO A 304 13.07 12.01 -0.27
C PRO A 304 13.64 10.68 -0.79
N SER A 305 13.75 9.71 0.11
CA SER A 305 13.81 8.31 -0.30
C SER A 305 12.40 7.79 -0.53
N LEU A 306 12.17 7.11 -1.66
CA LEU A 306 10.88 6.57 -2.07
C LEU A 306 10.98 5.07 -2.32
N MET A 307 10.11 4.29 -1.66
CA MET A 307 10.18 2.83 -1.61
C MET A 307 8.87 2.21 -2.13
N PRO A 308 8.57 2.30 -3.45
CA PRO A 308 7.32 1.80 -4.03
C PRO A 308 7.27 0.27 -4.12
N GLY A 309 6.18 -0.33 -3.65
CA GLY A 309 5.81 -1.73 -3.93
C GLY A 309 4.31 -1.88 -4.16
N GLY A 310 3.87 -2.98 -4.77
CA GLY A 310 2.45 -3.20 -5.09
C GLY A 310 2.23 -3.86 -6.44
N ALA A 311 1.33 -3.29 -7.25
CA ALA A 311 1.08 -3.72 -8.61
C ALA A 311 2.21 -3.24 -9.54
N GLU A 312 3.07 -4.14 -9.99
CA GLU A 312 4.24 -3.83 -10.83
C GLU A 312 3.87 -3.12 -12.15
N GLN A 313 2.66 -3.36 -12.67
CA GLN A 313 2.14 -2.68 -13.86
C GLN A 313 2.02 -1.16 -13.67
N ALA A 314 1.94 -0.66 -12.42
CA ALA A 314 1.91 0.76 -12.13
C ALA A 314 3.30 1.42 -12.24
N TRP A 315 4.38 0.65 -12.09
CA TRP A 315 5.73 1.20 -11.99
C TRP A 315 6.12 2.05 -13.20
N PRO A 316 5.94 1.60 -14.47
CA PRO A 316 6.27 2.42 -15.64
C PRO A 316 5.52 3.76 -15.70
N HIS A 317 4.34 3.86 -15.06
CA HIS A 317 3.52 5.07 -15.07
C HIS A 317 3.89 6.10 -14.00
N ILE A 318 4.63 5.69 -12.97
CA ILE A 318 5.01 6.53 -11.82
C ILE A 318 6.53 6.70 -11.70
N LYS A 319 7.32 5.84 -12.37
CA LYS A 319 8.79 5.80 -12.30
C LYS A 319 9.42 7.16 -12.53
N ASP A 320 9.06 7.84 -13.61
CA ASP A 320 9.66 9.13 -13.96
C ASP A 320 9.39 10.19 -12.90
N ILE A 321 8.18 10.23 -12.33
CA ILE A 321 7.84 11.15 -11.24
C ILE A 321 8.67 10.83 -10.00
N PHE A 322 8.65 9.57 -9.56
CA PHE A 322 9.30 9.15 -8.32
C PHE A 322 10.83 9.27 -8.39
N GLN A 323 11.47 8.81 -9.46
CA GLN A 323 12.92 8.92 -9.59
C GLN A 323 13.36 10.39 -9.74
N SER A 324 12.60 11.22 -10.47
CA SER A 324 12.91 12.65 -10.61
C SER A 324 12.87 13.39 -9.28
N ILE A 325 11.86 13.14 -8.44
CA ILE A 325 11.73 13.88 -7.17
C ILE A 325 12.58 13.31 -6.03
N SER A 326 13.00 12.04 -6.11
CA SER A 326 13.77 11.37 -5.05
C SER A 326 15.15 12.01 -4.83
N ALA A 327 15.80 11.76 -3.70
CA ALA A 327 17.22 12.10 -3.53
C ALA A 327 18.08 11.37 -4.58
N LYS A 328 19.27 11.90 -4.85
CA LYS A 328 20.23 11.30 -5.79
C LYS A 328 21.56 11.10 -5.10
N VAL A 329 22.18 9.95 -5.29
CA VAL A 329 23.55 9.66 -4.86
C VAL A 329 24.38 9.44 -6.11
N GLY A 330 25.28 10.38 -6.41
CA GLY A 330 25.86 10.46 -7.74
C GLY A 330 24.77 10.70 -8.79
N LYS A 331 24.59 9.76 -9.72
CA LYS A 331 23.53 9.81 -10.73
C LYS A 331 22.34 8.89 -10.41
N GLU A 332 22.44 8.09 -9.35
CA GLU A 332 21.43 7.08 -9.04
C GLU A 332 20.32 7.68 -8.16
N PRO A 333 19.03 7.55 -8.53
CA PRO A 333 17.92 7.96 -7.69
C PRO A 333 17.78 7.04 -6.48
N CYS A 334 17.46 7.60 -5.33
CA CYS A 334 17.12 6.88 -4.09
C CYS A 334 15.67 6.37 -4.15
N CYS A 335 15.33 5.73 -5.27
CA CYS A 335 14.02 5.18 -5.56
C CYS A 335 14.12 4.11 -6.65
N ASP A 336 13.64 2.91 -6.34
CA ASP A 336 13.41 1.85 -7.31
C ASP A 336 12.23 0.97 -6.88
N TRP A 337 11.78 0.09 -7.78
CA TRP A 337 10.72 -0.85 -7.47
C TRP A 337 11.17 -1.87 -6.42
N VAL A 338 10.44 -1.94 -5.31
CA VAL A 338 10.79 -2.79 -4.16
C VAL A 338 10.32 -4.22 -4.34
N GLY A 339 9.09 -4.40 -4.81
CA GLY A 339 8.47 -5.71 -4.90
C GLY A 339 6.93 -5.64 -4.89
N PRO A 340 6.27 -6.81 -4.88
CA PRO A 340 4.82 -6.87 -4.97
C PRO A 340 4.13 -6.49 -3.65
N GLU A 341 2.82 -6.25 -3.73
CA GLU A 341 1.95 -6.02 -2.57
C GLU A 341 2.50 -4.95 -1.58
N GLY A 342 2.63 -5.29 -0.29
CA GLY A 342 3.09 -4.40 0.77
C GLY A 342 4.60 -4.28 0.91
N ALA A 343 5.41 -4.82 -0.01
CA ALA A 343 6.87 -4.84 0.09
C ALA A 343 7.47 -3.44 0.33
N GLY A 344 6.98 -2.41 -0.36
CA GLY A 344 7.44 -1.02 -0.19
C GLY A 344 7.21 -0.48 1.24
N HIS A 345 6.03 -0.72 1.80
CA HIS A 345 5.72 -0.34 3.18
C HIS A 345 6.45 -1.21 4.22
N PHE A 346 6.70 -2.49 3.92
CA PHE A 346 7.52 -3.34 4.80
C PHE A 346 8.96 -2.85 4.88
N VAL A 347 9.60 -2.54 3.75
CA VAL A 347 10.94 -1.95 3.71
C VAL A 347 10.97 -0.63 4.47
N LYS A 348 9.95 0.21 4.33
CA LYS A 348 9.84 1.45 5.10
C LYS A 348 9.68 1.23 6.61
N MET A 349 8.91 0.22 7.00
CA MET A 349 8.77 -0.17 8.41
C MET A 349 10.14 -0.56 8.97
N VAL A 350 10.89 -1.43 8.29
CA VAL A 350 12.23 -1.86 8.72
C VAL A 350 13.21 -0.68 8.76
N HIS A 351 13.19 0.22 7.77
CA HIS A 351 13.94 1.48 7.81
C HIS A 351 13.69 2.24 9.12
N ASN A 352 12.44 2.39 9.53
CA ASN A 352 12.09 3.07 10.78
C ASN A 352 12.52 2.30 12.03
N GLY A 353 12.53 0.96 11.99
CA GLY A 353 13.13 0.14 13.04
C GLY A 353 14.62 0.41 13.19
N ILE A 354 15.36 0.41 12.06
CA ILE A 354 16.79 0.73 12.04
C ILE A 354 17.04 2.17 12.53
N GLU A 355 16.20 3.13 12.12
CA GLU A 355 16.24 4.52 12.61
C GLU A 355 16.15 4.58 14.14
N TYR A 356 15.25 3.79 14.75
CA TYR A 356 15.12 3.74 16.21
C TYR A 356 16.39 3.17 16.85
N GLY A 357 16.97 2.12 16.26
CA GLY A 357 18.23 1.54 16.69
C GLY A 357 19.39 2.55 16.64
N ASP A 358 19.58 3.22 15.50
CA ASP A 358 20.64 4.22 15.31
C ASP A 358 20.51 5.37 16.31
N MET A 359 19.30 5.90 16.51
CA MET A 359 19.04 6.95 17.50
C MET A 359 19.39 6.49 18.93
N GLN A 360 18.97 5.28 19.32
CA GLN A 360 19.22 4.76 20.65
C GLN A 360 20.72 4.53 20.90
N LEU A 361 21.45 4.01 19.92
CA LEU A 361 22.90 3.84 20.00
C LEU A 361 23.64 5.18 20.18
N ILE A 362 23.20 6.22 19.47
CA ILE A 362 23.76 7.57 19.61
C ILE A 362 23.44 8.15 21.00
N CYS A 363 22.23 7.92 21.51
CA CYS A 363 21.87 8.30 22.88
C CYS A 363 22.74 7.60 23.94
N GLU A 364 23.08 6.33 23.76
CA GLU A 364 23.97 5.59 24.67
C GLU A 364 25.40 6.12 24.62
N ALA A 365 25.93 6.43 23.42
CA ALA A 365 27.24 7.07 23.28
C ALA A 365 27.26 8.45 23.96
N TYR A 366 26.22 9.27 23.75
CA TYR A 366 26.02 10.54 24.45
C TYR A 366 26.01 10.37 25.97
N ASN A 367 25.27 9.39 26.48
CA ASN A 367 25.16 9.17 27.93
C ASN A 367 26.50 8.77 28.55
N LEU A 368 27.28 7.92 27.87
CA LEU A 368 28.63 7.56 28.30
C LEU A 368 29.59 8.76 28.28
N MET A 369 29.55 9.61 27.25
CA MET A 369 30.36 10.83 27.22
C MET A 369 29.99 11.80 28.36
N LYS A 370 28.70 11.98 28.63
CA LYS A 370 28.20 12.86 29.68
C LYS A 370 28.52 12.30 31.08
N ASP A 371 28.05 11.09 31.38
CA ASP A 371 28.07 10.55 32.73
C ASP A 371 29.41 9.89 33.05
N ALA A 372 29.94 9.04 32.16
CA ALA A 372 31.21 8.36 32.39
C ALA A 372 32.41 9.30 32.26
N LEU A 373 32.48 10.08 31.18
CA LEU A 373 33.63 10.94 30.89
C LEU A 373 33.50 12.36 31.48
N GLY A 374 32.29 12.79 31.85
CA GLY A 374 32.06 14.12 32.41
C GLY A 374 32.19 15.25 31.38
N MET A 375 31.94 14.96 30.10
CA MET A 375 32.08 15.93 29.02
C MET A 375 30.91 16.91 28.99
N ASN A 376 31.19 18.16 28.64
CA ASN A 376 30.15 19.16 28.40
C ASN A 376 29.62 19.07 26.94
N GLN A 377 28.55 19.81 26.63
CA GLN A 377 27.90 19.71 25.31
C GLN A 377 28.77 20.19 24.15
N ASP A 378 29.61 21.21 24.33
CA ASP A 378 30.52 21.68 23.27
C ASP A 378 31.59 20.63 22.97
N GLU A 379 32.15 19.99 24.00
CA GLU A 379 33.12 18.90 23.85
C GLU A 379 32.47 17.71 23.12
N MET A 380 31.28 17.28 23.54
CA MET A 380 30.55 16.19 22.89
C MET A 380 30.21 16.54 21.43
N ALA A 381 29.82 17.78 21.14
CA ALA A 381 29.55 18.22 19.78
C ALA A 381 30.80 18.14 18.90
N ASN A 382 31.98 18.54 19.41
CA ASN A 382 33.23 18.43 18.68
C ASN A 382 33.62 16.98 18.39
N VAL A 383 33.37 16.07 19.33
CA VAL A 383 33.56 14.63 19.11
C VAL A 383 32.65 14.11 18.00
N LEU A 384 31.35 14.44 18.04
CA LEU A 384 30.42 14.00 17.00
C LEU A 384 30.77 14.60 15.63
N ASP A 385 31.28 15.83 15.58
CA ASP A 385 31.81 16.44 14.36
C ASP A 385 33.00 15.67 13.79
N GLU A 386 33.91 15.20 14.66
CA GLU A 386 35.04 14.37 14.26
C GLU A 386 34.59 12.97 13.80
N TRP A 387 33.67 12.33 14.52
CA TRP A 387 33.12 11.03 14.13
C TRP A 387 32.39 11.10 12.79
N ASN A 388 31.71 12.22 12.52
CA ASN A 388 31.01 12.44 11.25
C ASN A 388 31.95 12.61 10.05
N LYS A 389 33.28 12.73 10.25
CA LYS A 389 34.27 12.76 9.15
C LYS A 389 34.78 11.37 8.77
N GLY A 390 34.41 10.33 9.50
CA GLY A 390 34.86 8.96 9.29
C GLY A 390 33.73 7.98 8.95
N GLU A 391 33.87 6.73 9.42
CA GLU A 391 32.93 5.62 9.17
C GLU A 391 31.51 5.85 9.72
N LEU A 392 31.36 6.76 10.68
CA LEU A 392 30.07 7.16 11.25
C LEU A 392 29.42 8.34 10.51
N ASN A 393 29.99 8.80 9.39
CA ASN A 393 29.40 9.87 8.58
C ASN A 393 27.94 9.54 8.24
N SER A 394 27.02 10.31 8.83
CA SER A 394 25.59 10.08 8.73
C SER A 394 24.81 11.30 9.15
N PHE A 395 23.59 11.42 8.63
CA PHE A 395 22.69 12.51 9.01
C PHE A 395 22.38 12.54 10.50
N LEU A 396 22.19 11.38 11.13
CA LEU A 396 21.87 11.32 12.56
C LEU A 396 23.02 11.85 13.44
N ILE A 397 24.28 11.55 13.10
CA ILE A 397 25.44 12.10 13.82
C ILE A 397 25.54 13.61 13.60
N GLU A 398 25.30 14.08 12.37
CA GLU A 398 25.29 15.50 12.01
C GLU A 398 24.26 16.29 12.84
N ILE A 399 23.00 15.85 12.87
CA ILE A 399 21.98 16.55 13.66
C ILE A 399 22.22 16.42 15.15
N SER A 400 22.79 15.32 15.64
CA SER A 400 23.15 15.17 17.06
C SER A 400 24.22 16.18 17.47
N ARG A 401 25.22 16.43 16.61
CA ARG A 401 26.19 17.53 16.80
C ARG A 401 25.49 18.88 16.88
N ASP A 402 24.59 19.17 15.95
CA ASP A 402 23.92 20.47 15.88
C ASP A 402 22.96 20.70 17.05
N ILE A 403 22.27 19.65 17.50
CA ILE A 403 21.42 19.67 18.70
C ILE A 403 22.24 19.99 19.96
N LEU A 404 23.44 19.39 20.12
CA LEU A 404 24.33 19.68 21.25
C LEU A 404 24.84 21.13 21.26
N LYS A 405 24.94 21.76 20.09
CA LYS A 405 25.35 23.18 19.98
C LYS A 405 24.20 24.16 20.19
N PHE A 406 22.96 23.70 20.08
CA PHE A 406 21.81 24.60 20.04
C PHE A 406 21.53 25.23 21.41
N LYS A 407 21.54 26.56 21.43
CA LYS A 407 21.18 27.37 22.59
C LYS A 407 19.81 28.01 22.38
N ASP A 408 19.01 27.97 23.43
CA ASP A 408 17.71 28.62 23.49
C ASP A 408 17.86 30.15 23.65
N SER A 409 16.75 30.88 23.60
CA SER A 409 16.65 32.33 23.73
C SER A 409 17.28 32.90 25.01
N ASP A 410 17.46 32.10 26.07
CA ASP A 410 18.14 32.49 27.31
C ASP A 410 19.66 32.22 27.30
N GLY A 411 20.21 31.78 26.16
CA GLY A 411 21.63 31.47 25.99
C GLY A 411 22.08 30.13 26.57
N LYS A 412 21.19 29.33 27.15
CA LYS A 412 21.50 27.98 27.68
C LYS A 412 21.22 26.91 26.64
N TYR A 413 21.91 25.76 26.74
CA TYR A 413 21.66 24.62 25.86
C TYR A 413 20.21 24.15 25.99
N LEU A 414 19.53 24.03 24.84
CA LEU A 414 18.13 23.62 24.82
C LEU A 414 17.98 22.15 25.25
N LEU A 415 18.93 21.28 24.88
CA LEU A 415 18.83 19.84 25.11
C LEU A 415 18.62 19.47 26.60
N GLU A 416 19.29 20.14 27.54
CA GLU A 416 19.12 19.86 28.98
C GLU A 416 17.73 20.23 29.52
N LYS A 417 16.96 21.05 28.77
CA LYS A 417 15.60 21.46 29.14
C LYS A 417 14.52 20.53 28.57
N ILE A 418 14.88 19.67 27.62
CA ILE A 418 13.92 18.79 26.96
C ILE A 418 13.55 17.65 27.92
N ARG A 419 12.24 17.42 28.07
CA ARG A 419 11.73 16.29 28.84
C ARG A 419 12.19 14.97 28.22
N ASP A 420 12.74 14.09 29.05
CA ASP A 420 13.31 12.78 28.68
C ASP A 420 12.24 11.69 28.44
N THR A 421 11.20 12.02 27.69
CA THR A 421 10.09 11.12 27.33
C THR A 421 9.98 11.01 25.81
N ALA A 422 10.50 9.92 25.25
CA ALA A 422 10.55 9.72 23.81
C ALA A 422 9.20 9.26 23.25
N GLY A 423 8.59 10.09 22.40
CA GLY A 423 7.39 9.70 21.65
C GLY A 423 7.69 8.64 20.57
N GLN A 424 6.63 7.95 20.14
CA GLN A 424 6.68 7.03 19.00
C GLN A 424 5.35 6.99 18.25
N LYS A 425 5.41 6.81 16.92
CA LYS A 425 4.23 6.75 16.03
C LYS A 425 3.85 5.33 15.59
N GLY A 426 4.45 4.30 16.19
CA GLY A 426 4.10 2.88 15.99
C GLY A 426 4.98 2.09 15.01
N THR A 427 5.61 2.71 14.02
CA THR A 427 6.35 1.97 12.97
C THR A 427 7.56 1.18 13.49
N GLY A 428 8.32 1.74 14.45
CA GLY A 428 9.40 1.00 15.11
C GLY A 428 8.90 -0.23 15.87
N LYS A 429 7.74 -0.10 16.55
CA LYS A 429 7.08 -1.22 17.24
C LYS A 429 6.65 -2.32 16.27
N TRP A 430 6.13 -1.99 15.10
CA TRP A 430 5.76 -2.99 14.09
C TRP A 430 6.94 -3.79 13.56
N THR A 431 8.13 -3.19 13.48
CA THR A 431 9.36 -3.93 13.13
C THR A 431 9.66 -5.01 14.16
N ALA A 432 9.64 -4.65 15.45
CA ALA A 432 9.89 -5.58 16.54
C ALA A 432 8.80 -6.68 16.64
N ILE A 433 7.53 -6.33 16.42
CA ILE A 433 6.43 -7.30 16.38
C ILE A 433 6.61 -8.27 15.21
N SER A 434 6.88 -7.76 14.01
CA SER A 434 7.08 -8.61 12.82
C SER A 434 8.27 -9.55 13.02
N ALA A 435 9.34 -9.08 13.65
CA ALA A 435 10.48 -9.92 14.01
C ALA A 435 10.08 -11.08 14.93
N LEU A 436 9.25 -10.83 15.94
CA LEU A 436 8.73 -11.87 16.83
C LEU A 436 7.80 -12.84 16.09
N GLU A 437 6.90 -12.33 15.24
CA GLU A 437 5.98 -13.14 14.45
C GLU A 437 6.71 -14.07 13.48
N TYR A 438 7.80 -13.60 12.85
CA TYR A 438 8.60 -14.39 11.90
C TYR A 438 9.78 -15.13 12.53
N GLY A 439 9.91 -15.12 13.86
CA GLY A 439 11.00 -15.82 14.56
C GLY A 439 12.41 -15.31 14.23
N VAL A 440 12.55 -14.02 13.90
CA VAL A 440 13.84 -13.40 13.56
C VAL A 440 14.40 -12.60 14.74
N PRO A 441 15.66 -12.82 15.16
CA PRO A 441 16.26 -12.19 16.34
C PRO A 441 16.68 -10.72 16.10
N VAL A 442 15.72 -9.82 15.91
CA VAL A 442 15.95 -8.38 15.72
C VAL A 442 16.01 -7.65 17.08
N SER A 443 16.97 -8.07 17.91
CA SER A 443 17.03 -7.71 19.32
C SER A 443 17.31 -6.22 19.58
N LEU A 444 18.18 -5.58 18.77
CA LEU A 444 18.56 -4.19 18.99
C LEU A 444 17.40 -3.23 18.75
N ILE A 445 16.63 -3.44 17.67
CA ILE A 445 15.46 -2.61 17.37
C ILE A 445 14.39 -2.80 18.44
N ALA A 446 14.21 -4.03 18.94
CA ALA A 446 13.28 -4.30 20.05
C ALA A 446 13.69 -3.54 21.32
N GLU A 447 14.97 -3.59 21.71
CA GLU A 447 15.48 -2.81 22.85
C GLU A 447 15.35 -1.30 22.63
N ALA A 448 15.56 -0.80 21.41
CA ALA A 448 15.34 0.61 21.12
C ALA A 448 13.86 1.02 21.28
N VAL A 449 12.91 0.13 20.99
CA VAL A 449 11.48 0.35 21.29
C VAL A 449 11.23 0.33 22.80
N PHE A 450 11.79 -0.65 23.53
CA PHE A 450 11.62 -0.74 24.98
C PHE A 450 12.26 0.43 25.72
N ALA A 451 13.41 0.95 25.28
CA ALA A 451 14.04 2.13 25.83
C ALA A 451 13.12 3.37 25.76
N ARG A 452 12.36 3.53 24.66
CA ARG A 452 11.33 4.58 24.56
C ARG A 452 10.18 4.36 25.53
N CYS A 453 9.71 3.12 25.67
CA CYS A 453 8.69 2.77 26.66
C CYS A 453 9.17 3.09 28.09
N LEU A 454 10.41 2.71 28.44
CA LEU A 454 11.02 3.01 29.73
C LEU A 454 11.12 4.53 29.98
N SER A 455 11.51 5.30 28.96
CA SER A 455 11.58 6.76 29.06
C SER A 455 10.21 7.39 29.38
N SER A 456 9.11 6.78 28.89
CA SER A 456 7.74 7.25 29.13
C SER A 456 7.28 7.08 30.58
N LEU A 457 7.90 6.15 31.32
CA LEU A 457 7.65 5.92 32.76
C LEU A 457 8.38 6.95 33.64
N GLN A 458 8.42 8.22 33.23
CA GLN A 458 9.26 9.25 33.85
C GLN A 458 8.96 9.44 35.35
N GLU A 459 7.68 9.56 35.72
CA GLU A 459 7.29 9.75 37.12
C GLU A 459 7.68 8.55 37.98
N GLU A 460 7.50 7.34 37.46
CA GLU A 460 7.91 6.10 38.13
C GLU A 460 9.44 6.03 38.30
N ARG A 461 10.21 6.39 37.26
CA ARG A 461 11.68 6.47 37.33
C ARG A 461 12.16 7.47 38.39
N ILE A 462 11.50 8.62 38.51
CA ILE A 462 11.82 9.63 39.54
C ILE A 462 11.55 9.08 40.96
N GLN A 463 10.52 8.27 41.16
CA GLN A 463 10.29 7.64 42.47
C GLN A 463 11.25 6.49 42.73
N ALA A 464 11.55 5.70 41.70
CA ALA A 464 12.49 4.59 41.79
C ALA A 464 13.91 5.08 42.13
N SER A 465 14.35 6.20 41.55
CA SER A 465 15.70 6.75 41.78
C SER A 465 15.97 7.20 43.22
N LYS A 466 14.91 7.38 44.03
CA LYS A 466 15.03 7.70 45.47
C LYS A 466 15.22 6.47 46.34
N GLN A 467 14.90 5.28 45.82
CA GLN A 467 14.82 4.04 46.59
C GLN A 467 15.84 2.99 46.12
N LEU A 468 16.07 2.91 44.81
CA LEU A 468 17.00 1.97 44.19
C LEU A 468 18.39 2.61 44.14
N LYS A 469 19.39 1.90 44.67
CA LYS A 469 20.80 2.33 44.64
C LYS A 469 21.52 1.68 43.45
N GLY A 470 22.31 2.47 42.74
CA GLY A 470 23.31 2.00 41.77
C GLY A 470 24.71 1.91 42.37
N PRO A 471 25.74 1.71 41.53
CA PRO A 471 27.14 1.81 41.95
C PRO A 471 27.48 3.18 42.56
N ASP A 472 28.52 3.24 43.40
CA ASP A 472 28.92 4.46 44.12
C ASP A 472 29.35 5.61 43.19
N THR A 473 29.75 5.29 41.96
CA THR A 473 30.13 6.29 40.97
C THR A 473 29.78 5.82 39.56
N SER A 474 29.33 6.77 38.75
CA SER A 474 29.18 6.59 37.30
C SER A 474 30.36 7.17 36.52
N LYS A 475 31.46 7.56 37.19
CA LYS A 475 32.64 8.17 36.55
C LYS A 475 33.69 7.14 36.19
N TYR A 476 34.19 7.23 34.96
CA TYR A 476 35.32 6.44 34.50
C TYR A 476 36.64 7.05 34.99
N THR A 477 37.51 6.22 35.57
CA THR A 477 38.79 6.64 36.17
C THR A 477 40.02 6.32 35.31
N GLY A 478 39.84 5.65 34.17
CA GLY A 478 40.92 5.35 33.23
C GLY A 478 41.21 6.50 32.25
N ASP A 479 41.96 6.19 31.19
CA ASP A 479 42.22 7.15 30.11
C ASP A 479 40.93 7.49 29.34
N LYS A 480 40.44 8.71 29.56
CA LYS A 480 39.22 9.24 28.93
C LYS A 480 39.29 9.26 27.41
N LYS A 481 40.45 9.59 26.82
CA LYS A 481 40.61 9.66 25.37
C LYS A 481 40.60 8.27 24.75
N ALA A 482 41.26 7.31 25.39
CA ALA A 482 41.19 5.92 24.98
C ALA A 482 39.75 5.39 25.06
N PHE A 483 39.05 5.64 26.17
CA PHE A 483 37.66 5.20 26.33
C PHE A 483 36.70 5.87 25.35
N LEU A 484 36.94 7.13 24.97
CA LEU A 484 36.17 7.81 23.94
C LEU A 484 36.29 7.12 22.57
N ASN A 485 37.50 6.68 22.20
CA ASN A 485 37.71 5.87 21.01
C ASN A 485 37.01 4.52 21.15
N ASP A 486 37.03 3.92 22.35
CA ASP A 486 36.34 2.66 22.58
C ASP A 486 34.81 2.80 22.35
N ILE A 487 34.21 3.93 22.80
CA ILE A 487 32.79 4.25 22.59
C ILE A 487 32.48 4.38 21.10
N LYS A 488 33.35 5.03 20.32
CA LYS A 488 33.19 5.14 18.86
C LYS A 488 33.13 3.77 18.19
N ASP A 489 34.07 2.89 18.54
CA ASP A 489 34.13 1.52 18.00
C ASP A 489 32.90 0.69 18.43
N ALA A 490 32.46 0.82 19.68
CA ALA A 490 31.25 0.16 20.19
C ALA A 490 30.00 0.60 19.43
N LEU A 491 29.87 1.91 19.17
CA LEU A 491 28.80 2.51 18.38
C LEU A 491 28.79 1.94 16.96
N TYR A 492 29.95 1.92 16.31
CA TYR A 492 30.06 1.40 14.94
C TYR A 492 29.75 -0.09 14.84
N ALA A 493 30.30 -0.92 15.74
CA ALA A 493 30.04 -2.36 15.78
C ALA A 493 28.55 -2.67 16.04
N SER A 494 27.92 -1.97 16.98
CA SER A 494 26.52 -2.16 17.30
C SER A 494 25.60 -1.71 16.16
N LYS A 495 25.97 -0.64 15.46
CA LYS A 495 25.28 -0.21 14.23
C LYS A 495 25.32 -1.30 13.17
N ILE A 496 26.48 -1.93 12.92
CA ILE A 496 26.58 -3.05 11.97
C ILE A 496 25.60 -4.17 12.33
N VAL A 497 25.51 -4.53 13.61
CA VAL A 497 24.57 -5.56 14.09
C VAL A 497 23.12 -5.17 13.85
N SER A 498 22.73 -3.92 14.14
CA SER A 498 21.37 -3.42 13.88
C SER A 498 20.95 -3.61 12.41
N TYR A 499 21.82 -3.24 11.47
CA TYR A 499 21.55 -3.40 10.04
C TYR A 499 21.56 -4.88 9.64
N ALA A 500 22.49 -5.69 10.14
CA ALA A 500 22.50 -7.13 9.90
C ALA A 500 21.16 -7.77 10.31
N GLN A 501 20.64 -7.43 11.48
CA GLN A 501 19.34 -7.88 11.96
C GLN A 501 18.17 -7.38 11.08
N GLY A 502 18.19 -6.11 10.67
CA GLY A 502 17.16 -5.56 9.78
C GLY A 502 17.11 -6.25 8.42
N PHE A 503 18.26 -6.54 7.82
CA PHE A 503 18.33 -7.29 6.55
C PHE A 503 17.97 -8.77 6.71
N MET A 504 18.26 -9.40 7.87
CA MET A 504 17.75 -10.73 8.18
C MET A 504 16.22 -10.76 8.20
N LEU A 505 15.58 -9.75 8.80
CA LEU A 505 14.12 -9.62 8.85
C LEU A 505 13.52 -9.46 7.45
N MET A 506 14.10 -8.59 6.61
CA MET A 506 13.62 -8.43 5.24
C MET A 506 13.79 -9.71 4.42
N ARG A 507 14.86 -10.49 4.64
CA ARG A 507 15.01 -11.79 3.98
C ARG A 507 13.97 -12.80 4.43
N GLU A 508 13.65 -12.88 5.72
CA GLU A 508 12.63 -13.82 6.17
C GLU A 508 11.25 -13.43 5.65
N ALA A 509 10.90 -12.14 5.70
CA ALA A 509 9.67 -11.65 5.09
C ALA A 509 9.62 -11.92 3.58
N ALA A 510 10.75 -11.81 2.86
CA ALA A 510 10.81 -12.15 1.45
C ALA A 510 10.47 -13.63 1.18
N LYS A 511 10.89 -14.56 2.06
CA LYS A 511 10.50 -15.97 1.96
C LYS A 511 9.02 -16.17 2.29
N GLU A 512 8.57 -15.65 3.42
CA GLU A 512 7.19 -15.78 3.91
C GLU A 512 6.15 -15.30 2.90
N PHE A 513 6.44 -14.20 2.21
CA PHE A 513 5.53 -13.59 1.24
C PHE A 513 5.85 -13.91 -0.23
N GLY A 514 6.91 -14.67 -0.50
CA GLY A 514 7.39 -14.94 -1.86
C GLY A 514 7.83 -13.67 -2.62
N TRP A 515 8.27 -12.63 -1.91
CA TRP A 515 8.76 -11.39 -2.51
C TRP A 515 10.19 -11.55 -3.03
N LYS A 516 10.46 -10.98 -4.21
CA LYS A 516 11.81 -10.89 -4.77
C LYS A 516 12.43 -9.55 -4.43
N LEU A 517 12.98 -9.42 -3.22
CA LEU A 517 13.60 -8.18 -2.77
C LEU A 517 15.03 -8.05 -3.28
N ASN A 518 15.38 -6.90 -3.85
CA ASN A 518 16.75 -6.55 -4.19
C ASN A 518 17.40 -5.81 -3.01
N PHE A 519 18.17 -6.52 -2.18
CA PHE A 519 18.79 -5.92 -0.99
C PHE A 519 19.83 -4.83 -1.32
N GLY A 520 20.57 -4.96 -2.42
CA GLY A 520 21.47 -3.91 -2.92
C GLY A 520 20.69 -2.65 -3.35
N GLY A 521 19.56 -2.84 -4.04
CA GLY A 521 18.63 -1.76 -4.39
C GLY A 521 18.00 -1.09 -3.17
N ILE A 522 17.61 -1.87 -2.16
CA ILE A 522 17.11 -1.34 -0.88
C ILE A 522 18.17 -0.49 -0.17
N ALA A 523 19.40 -1.00 -0.10
CA ALA A 523 20.52 -0.25 0.47
C ALA A 523 20.74 1.07 -0.29
N LEU A 524 20.70 1.05 -1.62
CA LEU A 524 20.79 2.25 -2.47
C LEU A 524 19.69 3.27 -2.15
N MET A 525 18.43 2.85 -2.04
CA MET A 525 17.32 3.75 -1.69
C MET A 525 17.52 4.42 -0.33
N TRP A 526 18.23 3.79 0.59
CA TRP A 526 18.54 4.37 1.91
C TRP A 526 19.81 5.23 1.92
N ARG A 527 20.65 5.23 0.87
CA ARG A 527 21.91 6.00 0.85
C ARG A 527 21.70 7.52 0.87
N GLY A 528 20.56 8.01 0.40
CA GLY A 528 20.23 9.43 0.34
C GLY A 528 18.75 9.67 0.62
N GLY A 529 18.42 10.91 0.97
CA GLY A 529 17.04 11.37 1.20
C GLY A 529 16.40 10.89 2.49
N CYS A 530 16.64 9.66 2.96
CA CYS A 530 16.05 9.15 4.19
C CYS A 530 16.79 9.62 5.46
N ILE A 531 16.23 9.30 6.63
CA ILE A 531 16.81 9.68 7.93
C ILE A 531 18.09 8.91 8.24
N ILE A 532 18.13 7.61 7.94
CA ILE A 532 19.29 6.75 8.21
C ILE A 532 20.44 6.89 7.19
N ARG A 533 20.36 7.89 6.30
CA ARG A 533 21.35 8.08 5.22
C ARG A 533 22.77 8.23 5.78
N SER A 534 23.70 7.50 5.20
CA SER A 534 25.09 7.41 5.68
C SER A 534 26.01 6.80 4.64
N VAL A 535 27.32 7.05 4.76
CA VAL A 535 28.34 6.39 3.92
C VAL A 535 28.29 4.87 4.07
N PHE A 536 27.93 4.41 5.27
CA PHE A 536 27.76 3.01 5.66
C PHE A 536 26.85 2.20 4.71
N LEU A 537 25.78 2.81 4.21
CA LEU A 537 24.85 2.16 3.27
C LEU A 537 25.47 1.92 1.89
N GLY A 538 26.51 2.67 1.54
CA GLY A 538 27.31 2.39 0.35
C GLY A 538 28.04 1.05 0.44
N ASP A 539 28.55 0.70 1.62
CA ASP A 539 29.24 -0.58 1.84
C ASP A 539 28.27 -1.76 1.92
N ILE A 540 27.06 -1.54 2.46
CA ILE A 540 25.98 -2.55 2.40
C ILE A 540 25.61 -2.85 0.94
N LYS A 541 25.45 -1.80 0.12
CA LYS A 541 25.18 -1.98 -1.31
C LYS A 541 26.28 -2.82 -1.97
N LYS A 542 27.55 -2.48 -1.75
CA LYS A 542 28.70 -3.24 -2.32
C LYS A 542 28.69 -4.71 -1.88
N ALA A 543 28.35 -5.00 -0.63
CA ALA A 543 28.27 -6.37 -0.13
C ALA A 543 27.22 -7.20 -0.88
N PHE A 544 26.02 -6.64 -1.10
CA PHE A 544 24.96 -7.30 -1.86
C PHE A 544 25.18 -7.27 -3.38
N ASP A 545 25.87 -6.27 -3.93
CA ASP A 545 26.29 -6.27 -5.34
C ASP A 545 27.29 -7.42 -5.60
N LYS A 546 28.21 -7.67 -4.66
CA LYS A 546 29.19 -8.78 -4.72
C LYS A 546 28.52 -10.14 -4.53
N SER A 547 27.61 -10.23 -3.55
CA SER A 547 26.93 -11.48 -3.18
C SER A 547 25.43 -11.22 -2.91
N PRO A 548 24.56 -11.28 -3.93
CA PRO A 548 23.13 -11.03 -3.77
C PRO A 548 22.45 -11.96 -2.77
N ASP A 549 22.91 -13.21 -2.67
CA ASP A 549 22.37 -14.25 -1.78
C ASP A 549 23.04 -14.27 -0.39
N LEU A 550 23.70 -13.18 0.01
CA LEU A 550 24.40 -13.09 1.29
C LEU A 550 23.46 -13.39 2.47
N SER A 551 23.79 -14.43 3.24
CA SER A 551 22.98 -14.91 4.36
C SER A 551 23.08 -14.03 5.62
N ASN A 552 24.09 -13.18 5.74
CA ASN A 552 24.15 -12.16 6.78
C ASN A 552 25.22 -11.12 6.42
N LEU A 553 24.94 -9.85 6.68
CA LEU A 553 25.92 -8.77 6.49
C LEU A 553 27.22 -9.00 7.24
N LEU A 554 27.17 -9.64 8.42
CA LEU A 554 28.36 -9.96 9.23
C LEU A 554 29.34 -10.94 8.53
N LEU A 555 28.91 -11.63 7.47
CA LEU A 555 29.75 -12.58 6.75
C LEU A 555 30.47 -11.96 5.55
N ASP A 556 30.08 -10.75 5.13
CA ASP A 556 30.84 -9.99 4.14
C ASP A 556 32.19 -9.52 4.72
N ASP A 557 33.22 -9.48 3.89
CA ASP A 557 34.59 -9.21 4.31
C ASP A 557 34.77 -7.84 4.95
N PHE A 558 34.06 -6.80 4.45
CA PHE A 558 34.17 -5.46 5.00
C PHE A 558 33.63 -5.42 6.43
N PHE A 559 32.39 -5.90 6.64
CA PHE A 559 31.75 -5.87 7.96
C PHE A 559 32.40 -6.82 8.96
N LYS A 560 32.82 -8.01 8.52
CA LYS A 560 33.60 -8.95 9.33
C LYS A 560 34.87 -8.30 9.85
N ASN A 561 35.64 -7.64 8.99
CA ASN A 561 36.89 -6.98 9.38
C ASN A 561 36.63 -5.79 10.30
N ALA A 562 35.59 -5.00 10.05
CA ALA A 562 35.18 -3.90 10.93
C ALA A 562 34.84 -4.41 12.35
N ILE A 563 34.02 -5.45 12.45
CA ILE A 563 33.67 -6.06 13.75
C ILE A 563 34.91 -6.63 14.46
N HIS A 564 35.80 -7.32 13.75
CA HIS A 564 37.03 -7.84 14.34
C HIS A 564 37.92 -6.73 14.93
N LYS A 565 37.97 -5.57 14.27
CA LYS A 565 38.70 -4.40 14.77
C LYS A 565 38.04 -3.79 16.01
N CYS A 566 36.71 -3.70 16.02
CA CYS A 566 35.97 -2.98 17.06
C CYS A 566 35.62 -3.84 18.29
N GLN A 567 35.61 -5.18 18.20
CA GLN A 567 35.01 -6.01 19.25
C GLN A 567 35.68 -5.90 20.63
N THR A 568 36.98 -5.61 20.71
CA THR A 568 37.68 -5.44 22.00
C THR A 568 37.20 -4.17 22.71
N SER A 569 37.23 -3.05 21.99
CA SER A 569 36.68 -1.76 22.40
C SER A 569 35.21 -1.89 22.83
N TRP A 570 34.43 -2.59 22.02
CA TRP A 570 33.01 -2.81 22.25
C TRP A 570 32.72 -3.55 23.55
N ARG A 571 33.44 -4.66 23.81
CA ARG A 571 33.35 -5.40 25.08
C ARG A 571 33.73 -4.54 26.28
N LYS A 572 34.79 -3.74 26.14
CA LYS A 572 35.24 -2.82 27.19
C LYS A 572 34.19 -1.76 27.50
N VAL A 573 33.50 -1.22 26.51
CA VAL A 573 32.40 -0.26 26.70
C VAL A 573 31.24 -0.88 27.43
N VAL A 574 30.76 -2.05 26.99
CA VAL A 574 29.63 -2.73 27.65
C VAL A 574 29.98 -3.09 29.09
N ALA A 575 31.17 -3.67 29.33
CA ALA A 575 31.60 -4.01 30.68
C ALA A 575 31.73 -2.77 31.58
N THR A 576 32.38 -1.71 31.10
CA THR A 576 32.51 -0.45 31.83
C THR A 576 31.14 0.16 32.14
N ALA A 577 30.23 0.23 31.17
CA ALA A 577 28.89 0.77 31.34
C ALA A 577 28.12 0.02 32.44
N VAL A 578 28.18 -1.32 32.45
CA VAL A 578 27.59 -2.16 33.50
C VAL A 578 28.18 -1.83 34.86
N THR A 579 29.51 -1.74 34.98
CA THR A 579 30.16 -1.44 36.28
C THR A 579 29.86 -0.03 36.80
N LEU A 580 29.59 0.92 35.90
CA LEU A 580 29.26 2.32 36.24
C LEU A 580 27.75 2.55 36.42
N GLY A 581 26.92 1.54 36.19
CA GLY A 581 25.46 1.66 36.27
C GLY A 581 24.85 2.53 35.16
N ILE A 582 25.53 2.66 34.01
CA ILE A 582 25.05 3.45 32.87
C ILE A 582 24.29 2.51 31.91
N PRO A 583 22.99 2.76 31.65
CA PRO A 583 22.19 1.85 30.83
C PRO A 583 22.63 1.90 29.37
N THR A 584 22.96 0.74 28.82
CA THR A 584 23.36 0.56 27.41
C THR A 584 22.63 -0.62 26.75
N PRO A 585 21.28 -0.61 26.72
CA PRO A 585 20.51 -1.75 26.23
C PRO A 585 20.84 -2.12 24.78
N ALA A 586 21.03 -1.12 23.89
CA ALA A 586 21.34 -1.36 22.49
C ALA A 586 22.78 -1.87 22.28
N PHE A 587 23.79 -1.32 22.96
CA PHE A 587 25.15 -1.87 22.90
C PHE A 587 25.22 -3.30 23.47
N SER A 588 24.54 -3.53 24.60
CA SER A 588 24.54 -4.82 25.28
C SER A 588 23.89 -5.91 24.44
N THR A 589 22.70 -5.65 23.89
CA THR A 589 21.97 -6.65 23.08
C THR A 589 22.65 -6.93 21.74
N ALA A 590 23.29 -5.93 21.12
CA ALA A 590 24.05 -6.18 19.90
C ALA A 590 25.26 -7.07 20.17
N LEU A 591 25.96 -6.88 21.29
CA LEU A 591 27.11 -7.72 21.65
C LEU A 591 26.66 -9.15 21.95
N ALA A 592 25.56 -9.30 22.70
CA ALA A 592 24.95 -10.59 22.98
C ALA A 592 24.50 -11.30 21.69
N PHE A 593 23.91 -10.58 20.74
CA PHE A 593 23.56 -11.13 19.43
C PHE A 593 24.80 -11.58 18.66
N TYR A 594 25.85 -10.76 18.60
CA TYR A 594 27.08 -11.12 17.88
C TYR A 594 27.73 -12.39 18.46
N ASP A 595 27.87 -12.46 19.78
CA ASP A 595 28.41 -13.64 20.46
C ASP A 595 27.50 -14.86 20.31
N GLY A 596 26.18 -14.67 20.32
CA GLY A 596 25.20 -15.71 20.05
C GLY A 596 25.31 -16.25 18.61
N TYR A 597 25.38 -15.36 17.64
CA TYR A 597 25.38 -15.68 16.20
C TYR A 597 26.66 -16.40 15.77
N ARG A 598 27.83 -16.03 16.32
CA ARG A 598 29.11 -16.68 15.99
C ARG A 598 29.35 -18.00 16.73
N SER A 599 28.49 -18.37 17.68
CA SER A 599 28.64 -19.58 18.48
C SER A 599 28.02 -20.78 17.77
N ALA A 600 28.84 -21.73 17.34
CA ALA A 600 28.36 -22.95 16.68
C ALA A 600 27.44 -23.81 17.58
N ARG A 601 27.60 -23.70 18.91
CA ARG A 601 26.75 -24.38 19.90
C ARG A 601 26.34 -23.39 20.97
N LEU A 602 25.03 -23.23 21.16
CA LEU A 602 24.41 -22.41 22.20
C LEU A 602 23.85 -23.28 23.33
N PRO A 603 23.59 -22.72 24.53
CA PRO A 603 22.99 -23.44 25.65
C PRO A 603 21.51 -23.83 25.44
N ALA A 604 20.96 -23.61 24.24
CA ALA A 604 19.58 -23.98 23.89
C ALA A 604 19.29 -25.48 24.02
N ASN A 605 20.33 -26.34 24.03
CA ASN A 605 20.18 -27.75 24.36
C ASN A 605 19.64 -27.97 25.78
N PHE A 606 19.96 -27.09 26.73
CA PHE A 606 19.43 -27.18 28.09
C PHE A 606 17.95 -26.77 28.14
N ILE A 607 17.54 -25.76 27.34
CA ILE A 607 16.12 -25.42 27.15
C ILE A 607 15.35 -26.62 26.58
N GLN A 608 15.91 -27.31 25.58
CA GLN A 608 15.28 -28.52 25.02
C GLN A 608 15.14 -29.62 26.07
N ALA A 609 16.18 -29.88 26.87
CA ALA A 609 16.12 -30.85 27.96
C ALA A 609 15.06 -30.48 29.02
N GLN A 610 14.98 -29.20 29.42
CA GLN A 610 13.95 -28.72 30.35
C GLN A 610 12.54 -28.93 29.80
N ARG A 611 12.29 -28.54 28.55
CA ARG A 611 10.99 -28.70 27.88
C ARG A 611 10.57 -30.16 27.79
N ASP A 612 11.51 -31.05 27.47
CA ASP A 612 11.25 -32.48 27.43
C ASP A 612 11.02 -33.06 28.84
N TYR A 613 11.76 -32.58 29.84
CA TYR A 613 11.63 -33.01 31.23
C TYR A 613 10.23 -32.76 31.80
N PHE A 614 9.73 -31.51 31.74
CA PHE A 614 8.46 -31.17 32.39
C PHE A 614 7.23 -31.43 31.50
N GLY A 615 7.41 -31.46 30.16
CA GLY A 615 6.30 -31.40 29.21
C GLY A 615 6.35 -32.46 28.11
N ALA A 616 7.32 -33.37 28.12
CA ALA A 616 7.52 -34.39 27.08
C ALA A 616 7.48 -33.79 25.67
N HIS A 617 8.10 -32.61 25.50
CA HIS A 617 8.13 -31.84 24.26
C HIS A 617 9.09 -32.35 23.19
N THR A 618 9.81 -33.43 23.47
CA THR A 618 10.82 -34.04 22.61
C THR A 618 11.99 -33.11 22.28
N TYR A 619 13.08 -33.68 21.78
CA TYR A 619 14.25 -32.96 21.29
C TYR A 619 14.99 -33.77 20.22
N GLU A 620 15.92 -33.14 19.50
CA GLU A 620 16.77 -33.80 18.50
C GLU A 620 18.20 -33.99 19.01
N LEU A 621 18.88 -35.04 18.53
CA LEU A 621 20.31 -35.25 18.77
C LEU A 621 21.16 -34.60 17.68
N LEU A 622 22.38 -34.18 18.04
CA LEU A 622 23.32 -33.53 17.11
C LEU A 622 23.70 -34.42 15.91
N ASP A 623 23.81 -35.73 16.12
CA ASP A 623 24.18 -36.72 15.11
C ASP A 623 22.98 -37.27 14.34
N LYS A 624 21.75 -36.91 14.73
CA LYS A 624 20.49 -37.41 14.13
C LYS A 624 19.43 -36.30 13.99
N PRO A 625 19.71 -35.20 13.27
CA PRO A 625 18.72 -34.17 13.00
C PRO A 625 17.52 -34.75 12.24
N GLY A 626 16.32 -34.22 12.49
CA GLY A 626 15.03 -34.67 11.98
C GLY A 626 14.38 -35.77 12.82
N THR A 627 15.08 -36.37 13.78
CA THR A 627 14.54 -37.42 14.66
C THR A 627 14.31 -36.88 16.06
N PHE A 628 13.04 -36.83 16.47
CA PHE A 628 12.61 -36.35 17.79
C PHE A 628 12.55 -37.50 18.81
N ILE A 629 13.15 -37.27 19.97
CA ILE A 629 13.28 -38.24 21.06
C ILE A 629 12.68 -37.64 22.32
N HIS A 630 11.92 -38.43 23.06
CA HIS A 630 11.53 -38.15 24.44
C HIS A 630 12.37 -39.02 25.38
N THR A 631 12.91 -38.42 26.44
CA THR A 631 13.60 -39.14 27.50
C THR A 631 12.71 -39.21 28.75
N ASN A 632 12.59 -40.39 29.35
CA ASN A 632 11.98 -40.50 30.68
C ASN A 632 12.97 -40.02 31.75
N TRP A 633 12.97 -38.71 32.01
CA TRP A 633 13.93 -38.07 32.91
C TRP A 633 13.72 -38.43 34.39
N THR A 634 12.50 -38.77 34.80
CA THR A 634 12.14 -39.00 36.21
C THR A 634 12.15 -40.47 36.61
N GLY A 635 12.28 -41.38 35.64
CA GLY A 635 12.10 -42.82 35.84
C GLY A 635 10.66 -43.27 36.10
N HIS A 636 9.71 -42.32 36.21
CA HIS A 636 8.30 -42.56 36.51
C HIS A 636 7.36 -41.93 35.46
N GLY A 637 7.89 -41.16 34.52
CA GLY A 637 7.14 -40.68 33.36
C GLY A 637 6.86 -41.82 32.39
N GLY A 638 5.66 -41.84 31.78
CA GLY A 638 5.34 -42.81 30.73
C GLY A 638 6.10 -42.52 29.42
N ASN A 639 6.10 -43.47 28.49
CA ASN A 639 6.71 -43.32 27.15
C ASN A 639 5.90 -42.42 26.19
N VAL A 640 5.00 -41.59 26.71
CA VAL A 640 4.05 -40.80 25.92
C VAL A 640 4.60 -39.39 25.76
N SER A 641 4.92 -39.00 24.52
CA SER A 641 5.37 -37.66 24.19
C SER A 641 4.22 -36.76 23.76
N SER A 642 4.34 -35.45 23.97
CA SER A 642 3.46 -34.48 23.32
C SER A 642 3.70 -34.48 21.82
N THR A 643 2.64 -34.58 21.02
CA THR A 643 2.74 -34.43 19.56
C THR A 643 3.08 -32.97 19.24
N THR A 644 3.96 -32.74 18.27
CA THR A 644 4.31 -31.39 17.82
C THR A 644 3.05 -30.67 17.34
N TYR A 645 2.59 -29.66 18.09
CA TYR A 645 1.53 -28.76 17.62
C TYR A 645 2.15 -27.77 16.63
N GLN A 646 1.63 -27.72 15.40
CA GLN A 646 1.80 -26.54 14.54
C GLN A 646 0.73 -25.53 14.94
N ALA A 647 1.13 -24.46 15.63
CA ALA A 647 0.26 -23.36 16.03
C ALA A 647 0.21 -22.29 14.94
#